data_AF-A0A0S2TDA5-F1
#
_entry.id   AF-A0A0S2TDA5-F1
#
_cell.length_a   1.000
_cell.length_b   1.000
_cell.length_c   1.000
_cell.angle_alpha   90.00
_cell.angle_beta   90.00
_cell.angle_gamma   90.00
#
_symmetry.space_group_name_H-M   'P 1'
#
loop_
_entity.id
_entity.type
_entity.pdbx_description
1 polymer ?
#
loop_
_entity_poly.entity_id
_entity_poly.type
_entity_poly.pdbx_seq_one_letter_code
_entity_poly.pdbx_strand_id
1 'polypeptide(L)'
;MSFSARICASFFSFLIILSLFASEALAETSGGISGTVTAADSGEALSDRSVYLYRFDGGFVSWANTDPNGNFQFNDLAAGPYYLRVWGEDYIDEVYSGVECVDQCDVTAGTAVMVTAGEVSTGIDFVLRRGGVISGTVTMADTGNALSDRFVTVYDAHGNQVWSFANTDIDGEFQLVGLPSGSYYVQVHGRDYIDQVYSGVECAKYWCDVTEGKAVAVIAGESVAGIDFTLDRGGSISGVVKALDTGLPLGGHSIKIYAEGEESVVAHEFSAQDDGSYAVMGLPAGDYFVVAEGAGDYIGQYFGGPLCVGWCSRPSGTLVTIVKGQDSAGIDLLLTKGGMIRGVVSSAEGGAPVVNARVSVGDVAGGSVWTNSQGEYQIGGLVTGDYYVQVSTNGHGGMAYGDVPCPSVDCDLSQASTVEVVQGQIVDGINITMAPTGSIAGTLRDQATGLGLGYQLVEAYSWDGRPAGDAWTNERGAYHIDGLLPGAYFVAGPVNSDYIRTIHGGPECLGPWRCMLVLATAVEVLPDQDTTGIDLVSRKGGEISGVVTDADSGTPLSNVYIEAYGGAYSGNAYTDGQGGYRISGLPPGTYTILAHDGRTHSRQAYGDYPCDGCNIELLDDTGISVTTGQSISGIDFALNAKQVPDTGISGRVIAGDTGRPLKGIHIGIRDPDGMGVASAVTDGEGRYRAALPPGDYYVEVHPKEYVAEHYDGAPCPNHFCDTVDGTLVTVAAGQLVTNIDFSLTKGGMISGTVTAIDGKYLGKSVYVKVVDLDGWYVASSSIDAMGSYRIVGLPAGNYFVSAIYFSSAPVPPLYTGKVYKGEDCVPGCFNVVKGTPVRVAEGASVAGIDFTLHRAGAISGTVRAADTGATVAHARVEVYDGDSELLLSGVANAQGEYRLGGLPTGRYYVKVVPVVKRQNGHVYSAPLPEAVDYMATLFGDLPCVNLCDVTRGVAVSVTMGETTSNVDVALSRGDGIAGKVITGETGVGVPYVLLSVFDSAGTWVGFQAWTDANGDYRVRGLSPGRYYLLALGADKEDNQLFDRLPCSSEECVITDGTAVEVVRGRDTTGIDFVLGGVVEEQPIDAVPADSGGGLIGWQLLVLMLCWMLYARAACLRRDRAW
;
A
#
# COMPACT_ATOMS: atom_id res chain seq x y z
N MET A 1 -12.12 70.52 54.62
CA MET A 1 -13.55 70.91 54.47
C MET A 1 -14.00 70.60 53.05
N SER A 2 -15.30 70.50 52.82
CA SER A 2 -15.92 69.79 51.70
C SER A 2 -16.05 70.58 50.38
N PHE A 3 -16.49 69.85 49.35
CA PHE A 3 -16.99 70.27 48.02
C PHE A 3 -16.00 70.49 46.85
N SER A 4 -16.11 69.53 45.94
CA SER A 4 -15.77 69.40 44.51
C SER A 4 -15.74 70.65 43.61
N ALA A 5 -14.85 70.66 42.59
CA ALA A 5 -15.17 70.16 41.23
C ALA A 5 -14.07 70.44 40.14
N ARG A 6 -14.16 69.70 39.00
CA ARG A 6 -13.78 70.03 37.58
C ARG A 6 -12.43 69.57 36.92
N ILE A 7 -12.62 68.79 35.83
CA ILE A 7 -12.13 68.98 34.43
C ILE A 7 -10.83 68.31 33.89
N CYS A 8 -11.04 67.59 32.76
CA CYS A 8 -10.19 67.24 31.58
C CYS A 8 -8.77 66.64 31.67
N ALA A 9 -8.68 65.41 31.13
CA ALA A 9 -7.81 64.95 30.02
C ALA A 9 -6.31 65.29 30.01
N SER A 10 -5.45 64.25 30.13
CA SER A 10 -4.59 63.75 29.02
C SER A 10 -3.65 62.63 29.49
N PHE A 11 -3.51 61.60 28.64
CA PHE A 11 -2.31 60.75 28.43
C PHE A 11 -1.64 59.99 29.61
N PHE A 12 -1.35 58.70 29.33
CA PHE A 12 -0.49 57.74 30.05
C PHE A 12 -0.96 57.14 31.39
N SER A 13 -0.93 55.79 31.40
CA SER A 13 -0.75 54.87 32.54
C SER A 13 -1.94 54.43 33.42
N PHE A 14 -2.19 53.11 33.35
CA PHE A 14 -2.54 52.16 34.43
C PHE A 14 -3.98 52.03 34.99
N LEU A 15 -4.64 50.96 34.53
CA LEU A 15 -5.57 50.03 35.22
C LEU A 15 -6.01 49.02 34.13
N ILE A 16 -5.69 47.72 34.10
CA ILE A 16 -5.22 46.76 35.11
C ILE A 16 -6.03 46.81 36.40
N ILE A 17 -7.25 46.27 36.32
CA ILE A 17 -7.86 45.29 37.24
C ILE A 17 -9.18 44.84 36.57
N LEU A 18 -9.18 43.68 35.90
CA LEU A 18 -10.33 42.75 35.83
C LEU A 18 -9.94 41.43 35.10
N SER A 19 -9.11 40.60 35.74
CA SER A 19 -8.90 39.20 35.33
C SER A 19 -8.42 38.35 36.51
N LEU A 20 -9.15 38.44 37.62
CA LEU A 20 -9.11 37.42 38.67
C LEU A 20 -10.15 36.35 38.31
N PHE A 21 -9.77 35.08 38.48
CA PHE A 21 -10.51 33.85 38.12
C PHE A 21 -10.55 33.48 36.63
N ALA A 22 -9.45 32.88 36.15
CA ALA A 22 -9.47 31.60 35.40
C ALA A 22 -8.04 31.17 35.02
N SER A 23 -7.26 30.65 35.98
CA SER A 23 -6.09 29.81 35.70
C SER A 23 -5.69 29.02 36.96
N GLU A 24 -6.65 28.25 37.48
CA GLU A 24 -6.27 27.00 38.13
C GLU A 24 -6.21 25.97 37.00
N ALA A 25 -5.03 25.87 36.37
CA ALA A 25 -4.65 24.62 35.75
C ALA A 25 -4.63 23.60 36.89
N LEU A 26 -5.56 22.63 36.87
CA LEU A 26 -5.44 21.46 37.71
C LEU A 26 -4.12 20.80 37.31
N ALA A 27 -3.15 20.80 38.23
CA ALA A 27 -1.98 19.96 38.06
C ALA A 27 -2.49 18.52 38.09
N GLU A 28 -2.47 17.86 36.92
CA GLU A 28 -2.68 16.42 36.85
C GLU A 28 -1.61 15.78 37.74
N THR A 29 -2.05 15.08 38.78
CA THR A 29 -1.16 14.38 39.68
C THR A 29 -0.61 13.17 38.93
N SER A 30 0.57 13.33 38.36
CA SER A 30 1.29 12.25 37.70
C SER A 30 1.59 11.11 38.68
N GLY A 31 1.63 9.88 38.16
CA GLY A 31 2.07 8.69 38.88
C GLY A 31 3.51 8.31 38.52
N GLY A 32 3.95 7.14 39.00
CA GLY A 32 5.26 6.59 38.68
C GLY A 32 5.30 5.06 38.75
N ILE A 33 6.43 4.48 38.37
CA ILE A 33 6.70 3.04 38.46
C ILE A 33 8.11 2.85 39.05
N SER A 34 8.29 1.89 39.96
CA SER A 34 9.62 1.49 40.41
C SER A 34 9.74 0.01 40.75
N GLY A 35 10.97 -0.49 40.64
CA GLY A 35 11.31 -1.88 40.93
C GLY A 35 12.82 -2.12 40.79
N THR A 36 13.19 -3.39 40.75
CA THR A 36 14.58 -3.85 40.73
C THR A 36 14.84 -4.83 39.58
N VAL A 37 16.11 -4.94 39.17
CA VAL A 37 16.57 -5.97 38.22
C VAL A 37 17.64 -6.80 38.92
N THR A 38 17.46 -8.11 38.94
CA THR A 38 18.35 -9.06 39.62
C THR A 38 18.69 -10.25 38.72
N ALA A 39 19.81 -10.92 39.00
CA ALA A 39 20.23 -12.14 38.30
C ALA A 39 19.60 -13.39 38.92
N ALA A 40 18.98 -14.24 38.10
CA ALA A 40 18.25 -15.44 38.53
C ALA A 40 19.14 -16.54 39.16
N ASP A 41 20.43 -16.56 38.81
CA ASP A 41 21.39 -17.59 39.24
C ASP A 41 22.02 -17.32 40.61
N SER A 42 22.14 -16.04 40.96
CA SER A 42 22.96 -15.54 42.07
C SER A 42 22.19 -14.64 43.04
N GLY A 43 21.08 -14.04 42.59
CA GLY A 43 20.35 -13.00 43.32
C GLY A 43 21.12 -11.67 43.39
N GLU A 44 22.18 -11.50 42.60
CA GLU A 44 22.92 -10.25 42.52
C GLU A 44 22.07 -9.17 41.82
N ALA A 45 22.18 -7.92 42.27
CA ALA A 45 21.46 -6.80 41.67
C ALA A 45 22.22 -6.29 40.45
N LEU A 46 21.53 -6.19 39.31
CA LEU A 46 22.16 -5.87 38.03
C LEU A 46 22.09 -4.36 37.77
N SER A 47 23.24 -3.69 37.81
CA SER A 47 23.38 -2.26 37.52
C SER A 47 23.50 -1.96 36.02
N ASP A 48 23.23 -0.71 35.64
CA ASP A 48 23.36 -0.21 34.27
C ASP A 48 22.54 -1.01 33.21
N ARG A 49 21.51 -1.75 33.64
CA ARG A 49 20.55 -2.42 32.76
C ARG A 49 19.48 -1.43 32.32
N SER A 50 19.26 -1.32 31.02
CA SER A 50 18.29 -0.39 30.44
C SER A 50 16.87 -0.96 30.49
N VAL A 51 16.03 -0.38 31.32
CA VAL A 51 14.59 -0.66 31.37
C VAL A 51 13.86 0.34 30.46
N TYR A 52 13.08 -0.17 29.52
CA TYR A 52 12.28 0.59 28.56
C TYR A 52 10.81 0.53 28.96
N LEU A 53 10.11 1.66 28.85
CA LEU A 53 8.70 1.84 29.18
C LEU A 53 7.89 2.09 27.91
N TYR A 54 6.78 1.38 27.76
CA TYR A 54 5.88 1.41 26.61
C TYR A 54 4.44 1.63 27.03
N ARG A 55 3.64 2.19 26.13
CA ARG A 55 2.18 2.32 26.24
C ARG A 55 1.47 1.02 25.85
N PHE A 56 0.16 1.00 26.07
CA PHE A 56 -0.71 -0.14 25.80
C PHE A 56 -0.76 -0.58 24.32
N ASP A 57 -0.36 0.30 23.41
CA ASP A 57 -0.26 0.12 21.96
C ASP A 57 1.14 -0.29 21.49
N GLY A 58 2.06 -0.57 22.42
CA GLY A 58 3.48 -0.81 22.13
C GLY A 58 4.28 0.47 21.83
N GLY A 59 3.67 1.66 21.90
CA GLY A 59 4.35 2.94 21.68
C GLY A 59 5.40 3.22 22.75
N PHE A 60 6.65 3.45 22.34
CA PHE A 60 7.75 3.79 23.25
C PHE A 60 7.51 5.13 23.99
N VAL A 61 7.75 5.16 25.30
CA VAL A 61 7.55 6.33 26.17
C VAL A 61 8.87 6.92 26.63
N SER A 62 9.69 6.12 27.31
CA SER A 62 10.93 6.54 27.96
C SER A 62 11.77 5.31 28.36
N TRP A 63 13.00 5.51 28.80
CA TRP A 63 13.86 4.47 29.37
C TRP A 63 14.61 4.97 30.61
N ALA A 64 15.05 4.05 31.46
CA ALA A 64 15.83 4.32 32.67
C ALA A 64 16.85 3.20 32.88
N ASN A 65 18.07 3.53 33.32
CA ASN A 65 19.05 2.54 33.74
C ASN A 65 18.88 2.20 35.22
N THR A 66 19.23 0.96 35.59
CA THR A 66 19.31 0.54 36.99
C THR A 66 20.52 1.12 37.71
N ASP A 67 20.33 1.47 38.99
CA ASP A 67 21.41 1.93 39.87
C ASP A 67 22.35 0.77 40.32
N PRO A 68 23.45 1.05 41.06
CA PRO A 68 24.35 0.02 41.59
C PRO A 68 23.72 -1.00 42.56
N ASN A 69 22.44 -0.86 42.91
CA ASN A 69 21.66 -1.83 43.69
C ASN A 69 20.50 -2.42 42.86
N GLY A 70 20.53 -2.27 41.53
CA GLY A 70 19.54 -2.80 40.60
C GLY A 70 18.24 -2.00 40.52
N ASN A 71 18.09 -0.87 41.22
CA ASN A 71 16.82 -0.13 41.25
C ASN A 71 16.61 0.71 39.98
N PHE A 72 15.40 0.71 39.42
CA PHE A 72 14.96 1.69 38.41
C PHE A 72 13.70 2.44 38.87
N GLN A 73 13.48 3.63 38.33
CA GLN A 73 12.27 4.42 38.61
C GLN A 73 11.88 5.32 37.42
N PHE A 74 10.60 5.29 37.08
CA PHE A 74 9.93 6.25 36.22
C PHE A 74 9.04 7.16 37.05
N ASN A 75 9.10 8.46 36.77
CA ASN A 75 8.26 9.49 37.38
C ASN A 75 7.46 10.21 36.29
N ASP A 76 6.50 11.02 36.71
CA ASP A 76 5.74 11.91 35.84
C ASP A 76 4.93 11.20 34.73
N LEU A 77 4.43 10.00 35.04
CA LEU A 77 3.61 9.19 34.14
C LEU A 77 2.12 9.55 34.25
N ALA A 78 1.42 9.56 33.11
CA ALA A 78 -0.04 9.64 33.09
C ALA A 78 -0.66 8.36 33.68
N ALA A 79 -1.88 8.42 34.20
CA ALA A 79 -2.58 7.25 34.73
C ALA A 79 -3.01 6.31 33.59
N GLY A 80 -2.73 5.01 33.72
CA GLY A 80 -3.04 4.01 32.69
C GLY A 80 -2.15 2.76 32.76
N PRO A 81 -2.41 1.76 31.90
CA PRO A 81 -1.55 0.59 31.73
C PRO A 81 -0.28 0.92 30.94
N TYR A 82 0.86 0.42 31.42
CA TYR A 82 2.16 0.46 30.74
C TYR A 82 2.79 -0.92 30.69
N TYR A 83 3.61 -1.16 29.67
CA TYR A 83 4.46 -2.35 29.55
C TYR A 83 5.92 -1.98 29.77
N LEU A 84 6.71 -2.92 30.31
CA LEU A 84 8.13 -2.72 30.54
C LEU A 84 8.94 -3.89 29.98
N ARG A 85 10.07 -3.57 29.33
CA ARG A 85 11.10 -4.53 28.90
C ARG A 85 12.43 -4.10 29.49
N VAL A 86 13.27 -5.04 29.90
CA VAL A 86 14.66 -4.76 30.28
C VAL A 86 15.63 -5.42 29.30
N TRP A 87 16.66 -4.66 28.92
CA TRP A 87 17.79 -5.13 28.13
C TRP A 87 18.84 -5.76 29.07
N GLY A 88 19.09 -7.06 28.90
CA GLY A 88 19.92 -7.90 29.78
C GLY A 88 21.42 -7.90 29.46
N GLU A 89 21.81 -7.49 28.26
CA GLU A 89 23.18 -7.58 27.69
C GLU A 89 23.74 -9.02 27.67
N ASP A 90 24.36 -9.46 28.76
CA ASP A 90 24.86 -10.82 28.98
C ASP A 90 23.78 -11.78 29.53
N TYR A 91 22.65 -11.21 29.95
CA TYR A 91 21.42 -11.91 30.32
C TYR A 91 20.41 -11.86 29.17
N ILE A 92 19.47 -12.81 29.17
CA ILE A 92 18.32 -12.82 28.26
C ILE A 92 17.41 -11.63 28.63
N ASP A 93 17.04 -10.84 27.63
CA ASP A 93 16.07 -9.75 27.77
C ASP A 93 14.72 -10.28 28.29
N GLU A 94 14.03 -9.50 29.12
CA GLU A 94 12.75 -9.90 29.74
C GLU A 94 11.70 -8.79 29.60
N VAL A 95 10.47 -9.17 29.25
CA VAL A 95 9.26 -8.34 29.38
C VAL A 95 8.59 -8.65 30.71
N TYR A 96 8.13 -7.60 31.40
CA TYR A 96 7.77 -7.67 32.81
C TYR A 96 6.78 -8.80 33.15
N SER A 97 7.10 -9.50 34.25
CA SER A 97 6.48 -10.73 34.75
C SER A 97 7.02 -12.04 34.13
N GLY A 98 8.32 -12.11 33.84
CA GLY A 98 9.01 -13.36 33.54
C GLY A 98 8.87 -13.86 32.10
N VAL A 99 8.52 -12.98 31.16
CA VAL A 99 8.39 -13.32 29.74
C VAL A 99 9.74 -13.07 29.06
N GLU A 100 10.43 -14.14 28.68
CA GLU A 100 11.70 -14.04 27.93
C GLU A 100 11.47 -13.43 26.54
N CYS A 101 12.27 -12.44 26.16
CA CYS A 101 12.27 -11.86 24.83
C CYS A 101 12.77 -12.88 23.80
N VAL A 102 11.85 -13.46 23.03
CA VAL A 102 12.13 -14.18 21.79
C VAL A 102 11.65 -13.35 20.59
N ASP A 103 12.32 -13.52 19.44
CA ASP A 103 12.02 -13.01 18.09
C ASP A 103 11.25 -11.67 18.02
N GLN A 104 11.99 -10.57 17.87
CA GLN A 104 11.54 -9.16 17.91
C GLN A 104 11.02 -8.63 19.26
N CYS A 105 10.70 -9.50 20.22
CA CYS A 105 10.26 -9.16 21.59
C CYS A 105 9.08 -8.18 21.67
N ASP A 106 7.87 -8.72 21.46
CA ASP A 106 6.62 -8.03 21.73
C ASP A 106 6.48 -7.65 23.21
N VAL A 107 6.49 -6.35 23.48
CA VAL A 107 6.38 -5.78 24.82
C VAL A 107 4.98 -5.93 25.43
N THR A 108 3.95 -6.17 24.61
CA THR A 108 2.56 -6.30 25.06
C THR A 108 2.21 -7.71 25.55
N ALA A 109 3.07 -8.70 25.27
CA ALA A 109 2.97 -10.08 25.79
C ALA A 109 3.24 -10.20 27.31
N GLY A 110 3.85 -9.16 27.93
CA GLY A 110 4.07 -9.10 29.37
C GLY A 110 2.82 -8.75 30.19
N THR A 111 2.97 -8.63 31.51
CA THR A 111 1.88 -8.12 32.36
C THR A 111 1.87 -6.59 32.36
N ALA A 112 0.72 -5.98 32.06
CA ALA A 112 0.58 -4.52 32.13
C ALA A 112 0.68 -4.01 33.58
N VAL A 113 1.50 -2.99 33.81
CA VAL A 113 1.60 -2.25 35.07
C VAL A 113 0.62 -1.09 35.05
N MET A 114 -0.36 -1.12 35.96
CA MET A 114 -1.29 0.00 36.13
C MET A 114 -0.62 1.13 36.93
N VAL A 115 -0.64 2.34 36.38
CA VAL A 115 -0.24 3.58 37.05
C VAL A 115 -1.49 4.33 37.50
N THR A 116 -1.53 4.68 38.79
CA THR A 116 -2.58 5.53 39.39
C THR A 116 -2.05 6.95 39.56
N ALA A 117 -2.88 7.94 39.25
CA ALA A 117 -2.56 9.36 39.42
C ALA A 117 -2.14 9.69 40.87
N GLY A 118 -0.93 10.22 41.06
CA GLY A 118 -0.38 10.60 42.36
C GLY A 118 0.21 9.44 43.19
N GLU A 119 0.26 8.22 42.67
CA GLU A 119 0.87 7.05 43.32
C GLU A 119 2.04 6.49 42.49
N VAL A 120 3.00 5.84 43.15
CA VAL A 120 4.08 5.10 42.50
C VAL A 120 3.78 3.61 42.61
N SER A 121 3.64 2.93 41.49
CA SER A 121 3.46 1.48 41.42
C SER A 121 4.80 0.79 41.69
N THR A 122 4.95 0.20 42.87
CA THR A 122 6.21 -0.41 43.36
C THR A 122 6.19 -1.93 43.30
N GLY A 123 7.38 -2.55 43.24
CA GLY A 123 7.55 -4.01 43.22
C GLY A 123 7.48 -4.60 41.82
N ILE A 124 7.84 -3.79 40.82
CA ILE A 124 7.89 -4.17 39.41
C ILE A 124 9.29 -4.75 39.13
N ASP A 125 9.55 -5.94 39.68
CA ASP A 125 10.88 -6.55 39.71
C ASP A 125 11.11 -7.53 38.55
N PHE A 126 12.33 -7.53 37.99
CA PHE A 126 12.82 -8.44 36.94
C PHE A 126 13.88 -9.41 37.48
N VAL A 127 13.92 -10.65 36.96
CA VAL A 127 14.79 -11.72 37.46
C VAL A 127 15.45 -12.45 36.27
N LEU A 128 16.49 -11.83 35.73
CA LEU A 128 17.07 -12.19 34.43
C LEU A 128 17.89 -13.48 34.49
N ARG A 129 17.70 -14.34 33.49
CA ARG A 129 18.50 -15.56 33.30
C ARG A 129 19.70 -15.26 32.43
N ARG A 130 20.87 -15.82 32.78
CA ARG A 130 22.09 -15.65 32.00
C ARG A 130 21.92 -16.27 30.61
N GLY A 131 22.29 -15.53 29.57
CA GLY A 131 22.26 -16.03 28.20
C GLY A 131 23.35 -17.07 27.95
N GLY A 132 23.19 -17.83 26.88
CA GLY A 132 24.26 -18.63 26.28
C GLY A 132 25.29 -17.73 25.59
N VAL A 133 26.48 -18.26 25.41
CA VAL A 133 27.62 -17.57 24.78
C VAL A 133 28.11 -18.35 23.57
N ILE A 134 28.34 -17.68 22.44
CA ILE A 134 29.08 -18.23 21.29
C ILE A 134 30.46 -17.56 21.23
N SER A 135 31.53 -18.33 21.04
CA SER A 135 32.89 -17.80 20.84
C SER A 135 33.72 -18.53 19.79
N GLY A 136 34.67 -17.80 19.22
CA GLY A 136 35.63 -18.32 18.24
C GLY A 136 36.56 -17.24 17.73
N THR A 137 37.38 -17.60 16.75
CA THR A 137 38.41 -16.74 16.14
C THR A 137 38.09 -16.38 14.69
N VAL A 138 38.63 -15.26 14.20
CA VAL A 138 38.60 -14.88 12.79
C VAL A 138 40.04 -14.68 12.30
N THR A 139 40.41 -15.38 11.23
CA THR A 139 41.79 -15.42 10.70
C THR A 139 41.84 -15.22 9.19
N MET A 140 42.99 -14.80 8.66
CA MET A 140 43.24 -14.72 7.22
C MET A 140 43.52 -16.10 6.60
N ALA A 141 42.89 -16.41 5.46
CA ALA A 141 43.07 -17.68 4.76
C ALA A 141 44.48 -17.90 4.17
N ASP A 142 45.19 -16.83 3.82
CA ASP A 142 46.50 -16.91 3.15
C ASP A 142 47.69 -17.11 4.11
N THR A 143 47.58 -16.56 5.31
CA THR A 143 48.67 -16.39 6.27
C THR A 143 48.36 -16.94 7.65
N GLY A 144 47.08 -17.13 7.99
CA GLY A 144 46.62 -17.64 9.28
C GLY A 144 46.75 -16.68 10.45
N ASN A 145 47.12 -15.39 10.24
CA ASN A 145 47.11 -14.43 11.35
C ASN A 145 45.68 -13.97 11.66
N ALA A 146 45.47 -13.55 12.90
CA ALA A 146 44.23 -12.98 13.41
C ALA A 146 43.76 -11.73 12.63
N LEU A 147 42.43 -11.56 12.54
CA LEU A 147 41.76 -10.38 12.02
C LEU A 147 40.97 -9.69 13.13
N SER A 148 41.46 -8.53 13.58
CA SER A 148 40.81 -7.67 14.57
C SER A 148 39.82 -6.69 13.93
N ASP A 149 38.84 -6.21 14.70
CA ASP A 149 37.80 -5.28 14.24
C ASP A 149 37.00 -5.83 13.04
N ARG A 150 36.67 -7.13 13.09
CA ARG A 150 35.68 -7.78 12.23
C ARG A 150 34.36 -7.89 12.98
N PHE A 151 33.29 -7.38 12.39
CA PHE A 151 31.97 -7.38 13.01
C PHE A 151 31.33 -8.75 12.84
N VAL A 152 30.81 -9.33 13.91
CA VAL A 152 30.20 -10.67 13.95
C VAL A 152 28.76 -10.52 14.41
N THR A 153 27.83 -11.08 13.65
CA THR A 153 26.39 -11.06 13.93
C THR A 153 25.81 -12.46 14.01
N VAL A 154 24.72 -12.61 14.75
CA VAL A 154 24.00 -13.87 14.91
C VAL A 154 22.55 -13.74 14.46
N TYR A 155 22.03 -14.82 13.89
CA TYR A 155 20.70 -14.94 13.34
C TYR A 155 19.99 -16.15 13.96
N ASP A 156 18.68 -16.05 14.14
CA ASP A 156 17.84 -17.14 14.65
C ASP A 156 17.68 -18.28 13.61
N ALA A 157 16.90 -19.31 13.96
CA ALA A 157 16.61 -20.43 13.06
C ALA A 157 15.81 -20.03 11.81
N HIS A 158 15.17 -18.86 11.81
CA HIS A 158 14.36 -18.30 10.72
C HIS A 158 15.16 -17.34 9.83
N GLY A 159 16.41 -17.03 10.17
CA GLY A 159 17.27 -16.08 9.46
C GLY A 159 17.06 -14.61 9.87
N ASN A 160 16.30 -14.31 10.93
CA ASN A 160 16.21 -12.95 11.46
C ASN A 160 17.44 -12.61 12.30
N GLN A 161 17.94 -11.38 12.20
CA GLN A 161 19.07 -10.94 13.01
C GLN A 161 18.68 -10.81 14.49
N VAL A 162 19.44 -11.49 15.35
CA VAL A 162 19.32 -11.40 16.80
C VAL A 162 20.18 -10.23 17.29
N TRP A 163 19.72 -9.52 18.32
CA TRP A 163 20.39 -8.32 18.84
C TRP A 163 21.60 -8.65 19.75
N SER A 164 22.49 -9.50 19.26
CA SER A 164 23.77 -9.85 19.87
C SER A 164 24.85 -9.82 18.79
N PHE A 165 25.89 -9.03 19.02
CA PHE A 165 26.96 -8.76 18.05
C PHE A 165 28.27 -8.48 18.76
N ALA A 166 29.38 -8.71 18.09
CA ALA A 166 30.73 -8.47 18.60
C ALA A 166 31.64 -7.89 17.52
N ASN A 167 32.72 -7.23 17.92
CA ASN A 167 33.87 -7.04 17.06
C ASN A 167 35.01 -7.91 17.57
N THR A 168 35.78 -8.52 16.68
CA THR A 168 36.97 -9.30 17.07
C THR A 168 38.04 -8.43 17.71
N ASP A 169 38.72 -8.98 18.71
CA ASP A 169 39.83 -8.31 19.39
C ASP A 169 41.16 -8.41 18.61
N ILE A 170 42.27 -7.97 19.21
CA ILE A 170 43.60 -7.96 18.56
C ILE A 170 44.12 -9.36 18.23
N ASP A 171 43.69 -10.39 18.95
CA ASP A 171 44.03 -11.79 18.74
C ASP A 171 42.98 -12.51 17.86
N GLY A 172 41.97 -11.77 17.37
CA GLY A 172 40.94 -12.23 16.44
C GLY A 172 39.77 -12.93 17.12
N GLU A 173 39.72 -12.94 18.45
CA GLU A 173 38.69 -13.61 19.25
C GLU A 173 37.41 -12.77 19.30
N PHE A 174 36.25 -13.40 19.29
CA PHE A 174 34.95 -12.76 19.52
C PHE A 174 34.09 -13.55 20.52
N GLN A 175 33.15 -12.86 21.17
CA GLN A 175 32.14 -13.46 22.05
C GLN A 175 30.78 -12.80 21.84
N LEU A 176 29.77 -13.60 21.49
CA LEU A 176 28.38 -13.20 21.39
C LEU A 176 27.67 -13.70 22.64
N VAL A 177 26.99 -12.82 23.37
CA VAL A 177 26.40 -13.08 24.70
C VAL A 177 24.89 -12.84 24.71
N GLY A 178 24.22 -13.16 25.82
CA GLY A 178 22.79 -12.87 26.00
C GLY A 178 21.84 -13.79 25.22
N LEU A 179 22.33 -14.85 24.58
CA LEU A 179 21.54 -15.67 23.67
C LEU A 179 20.57 -16.61 24.41
N PRO A 180 19.28 -16.66 24.05
CA PRO A 180 18.37 -17.72 24.51
C PRO A 180 18.84 -19.14 24.12
N SER A 181 18.14 -20.16 24.63
CA SER A 181 18.36 -21.53 24.15
C SER A 181 17.75 -21.69 22.76
N GLY A 182 18.54 -22.11 21.77
CA GLY A 182 18.09 -22.11 20.38
C GLY A 182 19.12 -22.63 19.39
N SER A 183 18.78 -22.50 18.10
CA SER A 183 19.64 -22.86 16.98
C SER A 183 19.93 -21.60 16.17
N TYR A 184 21.20 -21.25 16.03
CA TYR A 184 21.63 -19.95 15.51
C TYR A 184 22.59 -20.06 14.34
N TYR A 185 22.55 -19.12 13.40
CA TYR A 185 23.57 -18.96 12.36
C TYR A 185 24.47 -17.76 12.70
N VAL A 186 25.77 -17.85 12.42
CA VAL A 186 26.74 -16.80 12.73
C VAL A 186 27.42 -16.34 11.45
N GLN A 187 27.43 -15.03 11.22
CA GLN A 187 28.09 -14.38 10.08
C GLN A 187 29.20 -13.46 10.59
N VAL A 188 30.31 -13.40 9.87
CA VAL A 188 31.33 -12.35 10.03
C VAL A 188 31.37 -11.45 8.80
N HIS A 189 31.42 -10.15 9.05
CA HIS A 189 31.52 -9.08 8.06
C HIS A 189 32.99 -8.72 7.88
N GLY A 190 33.53 -9.05 6.71
CA GLY A 190 34.96 -9.09 6.40
C GLY A 190 35.62 -7.73 6.15
N ARG A 191 34.82 -6.69 5.83
CA ARG A 191 35.23 -5.35 5.34
C ARG A 191 36.14 -5.35 4.10
N ASP A 192 37.40 -5.73 4.27
CA ASP A 192 38.39 -5.91 3.21
C ASP A 192 38.54 -7.39 2.78
N TYR A 193 37.92 -8.29 3.54
CA TYR A 193 37.74 -9.72 3.25
C TYR A 193 36.32 -10.00 2.76
N ILE A 194 36.13 -11.15 2.10
CA ILE A 194 34.80 -11.63 1.72
C ILE A 194 34.07 -12.09 2.99
N ASP A 195 32.83 -11.63 3.16
CA ASP A 195 31.94 -12.06 4.24
C ASP A 195 31.73 -13.58 4.24
N GLN A 196 31.56 -14.16 5.42
CA GLN A 196 31.45 -15.61 5.57
C GLN A 196 30.42 -15.98 6.63
N VAL A 197 29.62 -17.00 6.34
CA VAL A 197 28.74 -17.67 7.31
C VAL A 197 29.44 -18.92 7.86
N TYR A 198 29.23 -19.22 9.14
CA TYR A 198 29.95 -20.26 9.86
C TYR A 198 29.90 -21.63 9.16
N SER A 199 31.03 -22.35 9.26
CA SER A 199 31.40 -23.54 8.47
C SER A 199 31.83 -23.27 7.02
N GLY A 200 32.28 -22.05 6.72
CA GLY A 200 33.07 -21.75 5.51
C GLY A 200 32.26 -21.37 4.27
N VAL A 201 31.03 -20.90 4.43
CA VAL A 201 30.17 -20.48 3.33
C VAL A 201 30.50 -19.02 2.97
N GLU A 202 31.17 -18.81 1.84
CA GLU A 202 31.50 -17.46 1.34
C GLU A 202 30.27 -16.74 0.77
N CYS A 203 30.07 -15.49 1.15
CA CYS A 203 28.94 -14.68 0.70
C CYS A 203 29.20 -14.13 -0.71
N ALA A 204 28.93 -14.96 -1.72
CA ALA A 204 29.24 -14.72 -3.12
C ALA A 204 28.61 -13.46 -3.74
N LYS A 205 27.71 -12.76 -3.04
CA LYS A 205 27.02 -11.54 -3.50
C LYS A 205 27.13 -10.35 -2.55
N TYR A 206 28.09 -10.33 -1.61
CA TYR A 206 28.22 -9.30 -0.54
C TYR A 206 27.06 -9.32 0.50
N TRP A 207 25.99 -10.08 0.23
CA TRP A 207 25.05 -10.58 1.22
C TRP A 207 25.04 -12.12 1.17
N CYS A 208 24.54 -12.73 2.24
CA CYS A 208 24.52 -14.18 2.46
C CYS A 208 23.07 -14.64 2.70
N ASP A 209 22.69 -15.81 2.21
CA ASP A 209 21.66 -16.58 2.90
C ASP A 209 22.33 -17.25 4.10
N VAL A 210 22.03 -16.75 5.30
CA VAL A 210 22.66 -17.25 6.55
C VAL A 210 22.28 -18.70 6.85
N THR A 211 21.19 -19.21 6.26
CA THR A 211 20.71 -20.59 6.46
C THR A 211 21.47 -21.63 5.64
N GLU A 212 22.27 -21.21 4.65
CA GLU A 212 23.24 -22.09 3.97
C GLU A 212 24.41 -22.51 4.89
N GLY A 213 24.63 -21.77 5.98
CA GLY A 213 25.66 -22.05 6.97
C GLY A 213 25.34 -23.23 7.90
N LYS A 214 26.31 -23.60 8.74
CA LYS A 214 26.07 -24.61 9.78
C LYS A 214 25.44 -23.97 11.01
N ALA A 215 24.26 -24.44 11.40
CA ALA A 215 23.63 -24.00 12.64
C ALA A 215 24.43 -24.37 13.90
N VAL A 216 24.42 -23.48 14.88
CA VAL A 216 25.06 -23.58 16.20
C VAL A 216 23.96 -23.72 17.24
N ALA A 217 23.89 -24.88 17.90
CA ALA A 217 22.97 -25.10 19.01
C ALA A 217 23.52 -24.46 20.29
N VAL A 218 22.74 -23.58 20.91
CA VAL A 218 23.08 -22.84 22.14
C VAL A 218 22.10 -23.23 23.25
N ILE A 219 22.62 -23.36 24.47
CA ILE A 219 21.85 -23.55 25.70
C ILE A 219 22.11 -22.34 26.60
N ALA A 220 21.05 -21.77 27.16
CA ALA A 220 21.14 -20.59 28.04
C ALA A 220 22.02 -20.88 29.27
N GLY A 221 22.96 -19.98 29.54
CA GLY A 221 23.95 -20.12 30.62
C GLY A 221 25.16 -21.00 30.29
N GLU A 222 25.20 -21.66 29.12
CA GLU A 222 26.35 -22.43 28.64
C GLU A 222 27.19 -21.63 27.61
N SER A 223 28.37 -22.14 27.26
CA SER A 223 29.27 -21.50 26.28
C SER A 223 29.67 -22.49 25.18
N VAL A 224 29.47 -22.08 23.93
CA VAL A 224 29.79 -22.83 22.72
C VAL A 224 31.00 -22.20 22.05
N ALA A 225 32.16 -22.86 22.14
CA ALA A 225 33.43 -22.38 21.60
C ALA A 225 33.84 -23.13 20.32
N GLY A 226 34.78 -22.56 19.56
CA GLY A 226 35.29 -23.12 18.31
C GLY A 226 34.42 -22.80 17.08
N ILE A 227 33.71 -21.67 17.15
CA ILE A 227 32.97 -21.11 16.01
C ILE A 227 33.93 -20.23 15.20
N ASP A 228 34.94 -20.88 14.63
CA ASP A 228 36.06 -20.22 13.96
C ASP A 228 35.79 -19.91 12.48
N PHE A 229 36.36 -18.80 12.00
CA PHE A 229 36.26 -18.32 10.63
C PHE A 229 37.65 -18.15 10.00
N THR A 230 37.72 -18.39 8.70
CA THR A 230 38.94 -18.22 7.90
C THR A 230 38.56 -17.49 6.63
N LEU A 231 38.91 -16.20 6.57
CA LEU A 231 38.43 -15.28 5.55
C LEU A 231 39.45 -15.10 4.43
N ASP A 232 38.98 -15.19 3.19
CA ASP A 232 39.74 -14.84 2.02
C ASP A 232 39.65 -13.35 1.69
N ARG A 233 40.76 -12.77 1.24
CA ARG A 233 40.82 -11.35 0.87
C ARG A 233 39.95 -11.10 -0.37
N GLY A 234 39.03 -10.13 -0.27
CA GLY A 234 38.21 -9.72 -1.41
C GLY A 234 39.03 -8.95 -2.45
N GLY A 235 38.45 -8.77 -3.64
CA GLY A 235 38.95 -7.77 -4.58
C GLY A 235 38.58 -6.36 -4.14
N SER A 236 39.16 -5.35 -4.81
CA SER A 236 38.82 -3.95 -4.58
C SER A 236 38.55 -3.17 -5.87
N ILE A 237 37.76 -2.12 -5.78
CA ILE A 237 37.52 -1.11 -6.83
C ILE A 237 37.95 0.23 -6.29
N SER A 238 38.75 0.99 -7.06
CA SER A 238 39.15 2.35 -6.70
C SER A 238 39.25 3.30 -7.89
N GLY A 239 38.99 4.58 -7.61
CA GLY A 239 38.99 5.65 -8.60
C GLY A 239 38.83 7.01 -7.93
N VAL A 240 38.56 8.02 -8.75
CA VAL A 240 38.23 9.38 -8.28
C VAL A 240 36.98 9.92 -8.97
N VAL A 241 36.13 10.58 -8.20
CA VAL A 241 34.99 11.36 -8.68
C VAL A 241 35.46 12.79 -8.99
N LYS A 242 35.16 13.27 -10.19
CA LYS A 242 35.53 14.61 -10.68
C LYS A 242 34.36 15.27 -11.40
N ALA A 243 34.36 16.60 -11.44
CA ALA A 243 33.49 17.37 -12.31
C ALA A 243 33.96 17.25 -13.78
N LEU A 244 33.06 16.90 -14.69
CA LEU A 244 33.37 16.67 -16.11
C LEU A 244 33.88 17.93 -16.83
N ASP A 245 33.41 19.11 -16.44
CA ASP A 245 33.68 20.39 -17.09
C ASP A 245 35.03 21.01 -16.69
N THR A 246 35.42 20.84 -15.42
CA THR A 246 36.60 21.48 -14.80
C THR A 246 37.70 20.49 -14.43
N GLY A 247 37.39 19.19 -14.34
CA GLY A 247 38.30 18.15 -13.87
C GLY A 247 38.62 18.21 -12.36
N LEU A 248 37.96 19.10 -11.61
CA LEU A 248 38.14 19.23 -10.16
C LEU A 248 37.56 18.01 -9.43
N PRO A 249 38.20 17.54 -8.34
CA PRO A 249 37.66 16.45 -7.53
C PRO A 249 36.34 16.85 -6.85
N LEU A 250 35.47 15.86 -6.62
CA LEU A 250 34.18 16.02 -5.96
C LEU A 250 34.03 15.03 -4.80
N GLY A 251 34.07 15.54 -3.57
CA GLY A 251 33.78 14.76 -2.36
C GLY A 251 32.30 14.71 -1.99
N GLY A 252 31.93 13.80 -1.09
CA GLY A 252 30.58 13.63 -0.57
C GLY A 252 29.61 12.86 -1.48
N HIS A 253 30.04 12.43 -2.66
CA HIS A 253 29.23 11.62 -3.57
C HIS A 253 29.20 10.15 -3.12
N SER A 254 28.00 9.63 -2.86
CA SER A 254 27.75 8.22 -2.54
C SER A 254 28.13 7.32 -3.72
N ILE A 255 29.01 6.35 -3.48
CA ILE A 255 29.37 5.31 -4.46
C ILE A 255 28.54 4.05 -4.19
N LYS A 256 27.86 3.57 -5.23
CA LYS A 256 27.10 2.31 -5.19
C LYS A 256 27.65 1.32 -6.22
N ILE A 257 27.60 0.05 -5.85
CA ILE A 257 28.03 -1.06 -6.69
C ILE A 257 26.87 -2.03 -6.87
N TYR A 258 26.70 -2.51 -8.10
CA TYR A 258 25.71 -3.51 -8.48
C TYR A 258 26.43 -4.70 -9.13
N ALA A 259 26.07 -5.93 -8.78
CA ALA A 259 26.54 -7.11 -9.50
C ALA A 259 25.82 -7.25 -10.85
N GLU A 260 26.46 -7.88 -11.85
CA GLU A 260 25.80 -8.18 -13.12
C GLU A 260 24.54 -9.04 -12.90
N GLY A 261 23.41 -8.61 -13.47
CA GLY A 261 22.12 -9.29 -13.36
C GLY A 261 21.26 -8.94 -12.14
N GLU A 262 21.81 -8.23 -11.16
CA GLU A 262 21.10 -7.79 -9.95
C GLU A 262 20.60 -6.34 -10.08
N GLU A 263 19.39 -6.04 -9.59
CA GLU A 263 18.86 -4.66 -9.52
C GLU A 263 19.09 -4.01 -8.14
N SER A 264 19.49 -4.80 -7.14
CA SER A 264 19.85 -4.33 -5.79
C SER A 264 21.31 -3.90 -5.69
N VAL A 265 21.57 -2.87 -4.87
CA VAL A 265 22.93 -2.48 -4.48
C VAL A 265 23.55 -3.64 -3.70
N VAL A 266 24.73 -4.11 -4.12
CA VAL A 266 25.44 -5.19 -3.41
C VAL A 266 26.36 -4.65 -2.32
N ALA A 267 26.98 -3.47 -2.49
CA ALA A 267 27.82 -2.85 -1.46
C ALA A 267 27.33 -1.43 -1.12
N HIS A 268 27.05 -1.18 0.17
CA HIS A 268 26.51 0.10 0.65
C HIS A 268 27.58 1.15 0.93
N GLU A 269 27.40 2.31 0.28
CA GLU A 269 27.78 3.65 0.73
C GLU A 269 29.19 3.89 1.28
N PHE A 270 30.14 3.96 0.34
CA PHE A 270 31.35 4.75 0.51
C PHE A 270 31.14 6.12 -0.16
N SER A 271 31.16 7.21 0.61
CA SER A 271 31.22 8.54 0.02
C SER A 271 32.64 8.83 -0.48
N ALA A 272 32.75 9.41 -1.68
CA ALA A 272 34.02 9.95 -2.15
C ALA A 272 34.60 10.96 -1.14
N GLN A 273 35.90 10.87 -0.86
CA GLN A 273 36.60 11.78 0.04
C GLN A 273 36.65 13.21 -0.53
N ASP A 274 37.04 14.20 0.27
CA ASP A 274 37.15 15.61 -0.17
C ASP A 274 38.09 15.82 -1.38
N ASP A 275 39.05 14.90 -1.60
CA ASP A 275 39.94 14.86 -2.77
C ASP A 275 39.37 14.07 -3.96
N GLY A 276 38.09 13.67 -3.88
CA GLY A 276 37.36 12.89 -4.86
C GLY A 276 37.65 11.39 -4.82
N SER A 277 38.63 10.91 -4.04
CA SER A 277 39.03 9.51 -4.06
C SER A 277 38.02 8.59 -3.36
N TYR A 278 37.83 7.40 -3.93
CA TYR A 278 37.03 6.34 -3.33
C TYR A 278 37.70 4.98 -3.51
N ALA A 279 37.44 4.08 -2.57
CA ALA A 279 37.84 2.68 -2.65
C ALA A 279 36.77 1.81 -1.97
N VAL A 280 36.34 0.75 -2.65
CA VAL A 280 35.47 -0.30 -2.10
C VAL A 280 36.28 -1.59 -2.08
N MET A 281 36.25 -2.31 -0.97
CA MET A 281 37.06 -3.51 -0.71
C MET A 281 36.14 -4.69 -0.33
N GLY A 282 36.72 -5.89 -0.11
CA GLY A 282 35.93 -7.06 0.31
C GLY A 282 35.05 -7.67 -0.78
N LEU A 283 35.13 -7.18 -2.03
CA LEU A 283 34.24 -7.63 -3.10
C LEU A 283 34.55 -9.09 -3.50
N PRO A 284 33.54 -9.96 -3.63
CA PRO A 284 33.68 -11.27 -4.27
C PRO A 284 34.19 -11.16 -5.72
N ALA A 285 34.62 -12.28 -6.30
CA ALA A 285 34.97 -12.33 -7.71
C ALA A 285 33.70 -12.33 -8.58
N GLY A 286 33.63 -11.44 -9.57
CA GLY A 286 32.45 -11.24 -10.41
C GLY A 286 32.54 -9.97 -11.25
N ASP A 287 31.52 -9.73 -12.08
CA ASP A 287 31.41 -8.52 -12.90
C ASP A 287 30.44 -7.52 -12.25
N TYR A 288 30.85 -6.25 -12.16
CA TYR A 288 30.13 -5.23 -11.40
C TYR A 288 29.95 -3.93 -12.20
N PHE A 289 28.83 -3.24 -11.98
CA PHE A 289 28.63 -1.85 -12.37
C PHE A 289 28.92 -0.93 -11.18
N VAL A 290 29.56 0.21 -11.44
CA VAL A 290 29.94 1.21 -10.45
C VAL A 290 29.26 2.53 -10.78
N VAL A 291 28.67 3.20 -9.79
CA VAL A 291 27.99 4.50 -9.97
C VAL A 291 28.34 5.45 -8.84
N ALA A 292 28.49 6.73 -9.17
CA ALA A 292 28.44 7.81 -8.19
C ALA A 292 27.06 8.48 -8.27
N GLU A 293 26.38 8.62 -7.14
CA GLU A 293 25.08 9.29 -7.09
C GLU A 293 25.19 10.81 -7.22
N GLY A 294 24.10 11.41 -7.70
CA GLY A 294 23.99 12.86 -7.83
C GLY A 294 23.91 13.51 -6.45
N ALA A 295 24.69 14.56 -6.25
CA ALA A 295 24.67 15.36 -5.02
C ALA A 295 24.94 16.84 -5.34
N GLY A 296 24.24 17.73 -4.64
CA GLY A 296 24.32 19.17 -4.85
C GLY A 296 23.97 19.58 -6.29
N ASP A 297 24.95 20.11 -7.01
CA ASP A 297 24.81 20.60 -8.37
C ASP A 297 25.01 19.53 -9.44
N TYR A 298 25.50 18.33 -9.09
CA TYR A 298 25.96 17.32 -10.06
C TYR A 298 24.99 16.15 -10.20
N ILE A 299 24.80 15.72 -11.45
CA ILE A 299 24.00 14.55 -11.81
C ILE A 299 24.86 13.30 -11.58
N GLY A 300 24.27 12.24 -11.01
CA GLY A 300 24.96 10.96 -10.82
C GLY A 300 25.32 10.30 -12.16
N GLN A 301 26.30 9.40 -12.17
CA GLN A 301 26.74 8.75 -13.40
C GLN A 301 27.37 7.37 -13.17
N TYR A 302 27.06 6.44 -14.08
CA TYR A 302 27.68 5.12 -14.13
C TYR A 302 29.05 5.16 -14.81
N PHE A 303 29.98 4.34 -14.32
CA PHE A 303 31.32 4.20 -14.90
C PHE A 303 31.23 3.75 -16.36
N GLY A 304 31.87 4.52 -17.25
CA GLY A 304 31.79 4.30 -18.71
C GLY A 304 30.36 4.22 -19.24
N GLY A 305 29.41 4.91 -18.59
CA GLY A 305 27.97 4.74 -18.77
C GLY A 305 27.17 6.04 -18.74
N PRO A 306 25.83 5.93 -18.76
CA PRO A 306 24.93 7.07 -18.82
C PRO A 306 24.85 7.84 -17.50
N LEU A 307 24.37 9.08 -17.58
CA LEU A 307 23.92 9.86 -16.44
C LEU A 307 22.74 9.17 -15.74
N CYS A 308 22.61 9.32 -14.42
CA CYS A 308 21.43 8.95 -13.68
C CYS A 308 20.34 10.01 -13.87
N VAL A 309 19.19 9.61 -14.44
CA VAL A 309 17.95 10.40 -14.36
C VAL A 309 17.14 9.87 -13.19
N GLY A 310 17.28 10.54 -12.05
CA GLY A 310 16.70 10.14 -10.77
C GLY A 310 17.62 9.28 -9.90
N TRP A 311 17.01 8.53 -8.97
CA TRP A 311 17.68 7.47 -8.24
C TRP A 311 18.40 6.52 -9.21
N CYS A 312 19.70 6.28 -8.98
CA CYS A 312 20.60 5.46 -9.80
C CYS A 312 20.28 3.95 -9.67
N SER A 313 19.01 3.56 -9.81
CA SER A 313 18.46 2.28 -9.39
C SER A 313 18.48 1.17 -10.44
N ARG A 314 19.21 1.34 -11.55
CA ARG A 314 19.29 0.32 -12.62
C ARG A 314 20.70 0.23 -13.19
N PRO A 315 21.46 -0.84 -12.89
CA PRO A 315 22.82 -1.02 -13.36
C PRO A 315 22.97 -0.84 -14.87
N SER A 316 23.94 -0.02 -15.27
CA SER A 316 24.25 0.28 -16.68
C SER A 316 25.71 0.75 -16.79
N GLY A 317 26.20 0.93 -18.02
CA GLY A 317 27.56 1.37 -18.30
C GLY A 317 28.54 0.23 -18.57
N THR A 318 29.79 0.42 -18.17
CA THR A 318 30.89 -0.52 -18.41
C THR A 318 31.10 -1.41 -17.18
N LEU A 319 31.09 -2.73 -17.40
CA LEU A 319 31.40 -3.72 -16.36
C LEU A 319 32.86 -3.61 -15.90
N VAL A 320 33.07 -3.77 -14.59
CA VAL A 320 34.36 -3.89 -13.94
C VAL A 320 34.48 -5.32 -13.40
N THR A 321 35.35 -6.12 -14.03
CA THR A 321 35.62 -7.50 -13.61
C THR A 321 36.54 -7.53 -12.39
N ILE A 322 36.09 -8.17 -11.31
CA ILE A 322 36.82 -8.33 -10.06
C ILE A 322 37.32 -9.76 -9.92
N VAL A 323 38.61 -9.86 -9.56
CA VAL A 323 39.30 -11.11 -9.24
C VAL A 323 39.61 -11.12 -7.75
N LYS A 324 39.35 -12.26 -7.10
CA LYS A 324 39.58 -12.47 -5.66
C LYS A 324 41.01 -12.04 -5.26
N GLY A 325 41.11 -11.18 -4.25
CA GLY A 325 42.37 -10.63 -3.73
C GLY A 325 43.09 -9.60 -4.61
N GLN A 326 42.52 -9.15 -5.73
CA GLN A 326 43.14 -8.18 -6.65
C GLN A 326 42.49 -6.79 -6.60
N ASP A 327 43.32 -5.76 -6.78
CA ASP A 327 42.90 -4.35 -6.76
C ASP A 327 42.65 -3.81 -8.17
N SER A 328 41.43 -3.35 -8.45
CA SER A 328 41.01 -2.75 -9.72
C SER A 328 40.94 -1.22 -9.60
N ALA A 329 41.99 -0.54 -10.08
CA ALA A 329 42.15 0.89 -9.96
C ALA A 329 41.92 1.65 -11.28
N GLY A 330 41.63 2.95 -11.19
CA GLY A 330 41.43 3.84 -12.33
C GLY A 330 39.99 3.90 -12.84
N ILE A 331 39.03 3.53 -11.99
CA ILE A 331 37.60 3.57 -12.28
C ILE A 331 37.09 5.01 -12.04
N ASP A 332 37.56 5.96 -12.84
CA ASP A 332 37.25 7.39 -12.65
C ASP A 332 35.80 7.73 -13.07
N LEU A 333 35.11 8.50 -12.23
CA LEU A 333 33.71 8.92 -12.43
C LEU A 333 33.67 10.43 -12.71
N LEU A 334 33.14 10.83 -13.87
CA LEU A 334 33.18 12.22 -14.35
C LEU A 334 31.77 12.84 -14.36
N LEU A 335 31.34 13.40 -13.24
CA LEU A 335 29.96 13.88 -13.08
C LEU A 335 29.67 15.16 -13.87
N THR A 336 28.52 15.19 -14.52
CA THR A 336 28.03 16.36 -15.27
C THR A 336 27.29 17.30 -14.34
N LYS A 337 27.55 18.61 -14.44
CA LYS A 337 26.80 19.63 -13.71
C LYS A 337 25.37 19.73 -14.25
N GLY A 338 24.39 19.51 -13.37
CA GLY A 338 22.97 19.60 -13.69
C GLY A 338 22.47 21.04 -13.79
N GLY A 339 21.20 21.18 -14.17
CA GLY A 339 20.45 22.41 -14.01
C GLY A 339 19.98 22.57 -12.56
N MET A 340 19.49 23.76 -12.24
CA MET A 340 19.03 24.13 -10.90
C MET A 340 17.73 24.91 -10.95
N ILE A 341 16.77 24.58 -10.07
CA ILE A 341 15.57 25.39 -9.81
C ILE A 341 15.75 26.18 -8.51
N ARG A 342 15.32 27.44 -8.51
CA ARG A 342 15.31 28.32 -7.33
C ARG A 342 14.02 29.12 -7.20
N GLY A 343 13.60 29.32 -5.96
CA GLY A 343 12.45 30.15 -5.64
C GLY A 343 12.25 30.35 -4.14
N VAL A 344 11.12 30.98 -3.81
CA VAL A 344 10.69 31.28 -2.44
C VAL A 344 9.30 30.68 -2.21
N VAL A 345 9.08 30.09 -1.05
CA VAL A 345 7.77 29.70 -0.54
C VAL A 345 7.29 30.73 0.48
N SER A 346 6.12 31.32 0.23
CA SER A 346 5.51 32.33 1.10
C SER A 346 4.04 32.01 1.41
N SER A 347 3.53 32.40 2.57
CA SER A 347 2.12 32.32 2.91
C SER A 347 1.29 33.31 2.07
N ALA A 348 0.11 32.90 1.62
CA ALA A 348 -0.90 33.81 1.06
C ALA A 348 -1.32 34.89 2.08
N GLU A 349 -1.32 34.55 3.38
CA GLU A 349 -1.59 35.52 4.43
C GLU A 349 -0.34 36.38 4.70
N GLY A 350 -0.36 37.62 4.22
CA GLY A 350 0.66 38.63 4.51
C GLY A 350 2.03 38.44 3.83
N GLY A 351 2.24 37.37 3.06
CA GLY A 351 3.50 37.13 2.32
C GLY A 351 4.66 36.67 3.20
N ALA A 352 4.40 36.16 4.41
CA ALA A 352 5.46 35.68 5.30
C ALA A 352 6.19 34.46 4.72
N PRO A 353 7.53 34.34 4.87
CA PRO A 353 8.28 33.19 4.38
C PRO A 353 7.92 31.91 5.14
N VAL A 354 7.68 30.81 4.40
CA VAL A 354 7.34 29.51 5.00
C VAL A 354 8.62 28.71 5.19
N VAL A 355 9.00 28.50 6.44
CA VAL A 355 10.25 27.82 6.84
C VAL A 355 9.99 26.33 7.05
N ASN A 356 10.97 25.47 6.71
CA ASN A 356 10.83 24.02 6.76
C ASN A 356 9.64 23.48 5.95
N ALA A 357 9.33 24.10 4.82
CA ALA A 357 8.48 23.52 3.79
C ALA A 357 9.30 22.56 2.93
N ARG A 358 8.81 21.35 2.68
CA ARG A 358 9.48 20.38 1.80
C ARG A 358 9.10 20.68 0.35
N VAL A 359 10.07 21.17 -0.41
CA VAL A 359 9.95 21.36 -1.87
C VAL A 359 10.51 20.15 -2.58
N SER A 360 9.78 19.59 -3.54
CA SER A 360 10.15 18.39 -4.31
C SER A 360 9.86 18.63 -5.80
N VAL A 361 10.60 17.98 -6.71
CA VAL A 361 10.31 18.07 -8.15
C VAL A 361 10.03 16.70 -8.81
N GLY A 362 8.92 16.64 -9.56
CA GLY A 362 8.28 15.42 -10.07
C GLY A 362 8.60 15.06 -11.52
N ASP A 363 8.04 13.92 -11.94
CA ASP A 363 8.20 13.18 -13.23
C ASP A 363 9.60 12.61 -13.56
N VAL A 364 10.71 13.21 -13.12
CA VAL A 364 12.05 12.61 -13.30
C VAL A 364 12.88 12.65 -12.02
N ALA A 365 12.28 12.09 -10.96
CA ALA A 365 12.89 11.76 -9.66
C ALA A 365 13.90 12.81 -9.16
N GLY A 366 13.43 14.04 -9.03
CA GLY A 366 14.24 15.11 -8.47
C GLY A 366 14.41 14.97 -6.96
N GLY A 367 15.45 15.62 -6.44
CA GLY A 367 15.65 15.75 -5.00
C GLY A 367 14.52 16.56 -4.35
N SER A 368 14.36 16.36 -3.04
CA SER A 368 13.56 17.24 -2.20
C SER A 368 14.44 18.01 -1.22
N VAL A 369 14.17 19.29 -1.02
CA VAL A 369 14.88 20.17 -0.09
C VAL A 369 13.89 20.86 0.84
N TRP A 370 14.39 21.31 2.00
CA TRP A 370 13.61 22.10 2.94
C TRP A 370 13.89 23.58 2.73
N THR A 371 12.86 24.43 2.80
CA THR A 371 13.03 25.89 2.73
C THR A 371 13.80 26.42 3.93
N ASN A 372 14.65 27.42 3.70
CA ASN A 372 15.42 28.07 4.75
C ASN A 372 14.56 29.06 5.58
N SER A 373 15.18 29.78 6.52
CA SER A 373 14.51 30.78 7.37
C SER A 373 13.96 32.02 6.63
N GLN A 374 14.21 32.15 5.33
CA GLN A 374 13.66 33.17 4.43
C GLN A 374 12.67 32.56 3.41
N GLY A 375 12.29 31.29 3.57
CA GLY A 375 11.41 30.58 2.65
C GLY A 375 12.08 30.19 1.33
N GLU A 376 13.37 30.47 1.15
CA GLU A 376 14.10 30.19 -0.09
C GLU A 376 14.44 28.70 -0.19
N TYR A 377 14.41 28.18 -1.41
CA TYR A 377 14.86 26.83 -1.74
C TYR A 377 15.71 26.82 -3.02
N GLN A 378 16.60 25.82 -3.12
CA GLN A 378 17.36 25.54 -4.34
C GLN A 378 17.47 24.02 -4.54
N ILE A 379 17.20 23.54 -5.75
CA ILE A 379 17.28 22.12 -6.12
C ILE A 379 18.20 22.04 -7.34
N GLY A 380 19.43 21.56 -7.13
CA GLY A 380 20.45 21.35 -8.17
C GLY A 380 20.46 19.90 -8.69
N GLY A 381 21.43 19.58 -9.56
CA GLY A 381 21.65 18.22 -10.05
C GLY A 381 20.57 17.71 -11.00
N LEU A 382 19.73 18.59 -11.54
CA LEU A 382 18.63 18.24 -12.44
C LEU A 382 19.13 18.00 -13.87
N VAL A 383 18.50 17.09 -14.60
CA VAL A 383 18.79 16.88 -16.03
C VAL A 383 18.01 17.88 -16.89
N THR A 384 18.28 17.92 -18.20
CA THR A 384 17.49 18.75 -19.11
C THR A 384 16.12 18.12 -19.30
N GLY A 385 15.05 18.80 -18.89
CA GLY A 385 13.68 18.30 -18.88
C GLY A 385 12.67 19.31 -18.35
N ASP A 386 11.38 18.97 -18.46
CA ASP A 386 10.27 19.75 -17.90
C ASP A 386 9.89 19.13 -16.55
N TYR A 387 9.89 19.92 -15.46
CA TYR A 387 9.67 19.46 -14.09
C TYR A 387 8.41 20.05 -13.48
N TYR A 388 7.63 19.25 -12.76
CA TYR A 388 6.64 19.77 -11.81
C TYR A 388 7.31 20.11 -10.48
N VAL A 389 6.95 21.23 -9.85
CA VAL A 389 7.48 21.61 -8.52
C VAL A 389 6.33 21.64 -7.52
N GLN A 390 6.45 20.87 -6.44
CA GLN A 390 5.45 20.75 -5.39
C GLN A 390 6.03 21.04 -4.01
N VAL A 391 5.19 21.59 -3.13
CA VAL A 391 5.53 21.99 -1.76
C VAL A 391 4.53 21.34 -0.80
N SER A 392 5.05 20.68 0.23
CA SER A 392 4.26 20.09 1.32
C SER A 392 4.81 20.56 2.67
N THR A 393 3.93 20.77 3.66
CA THR A 393 4.32 21.17 5.02
C THR A 393 3.49 20.40 6.04
N ASN A 394 3.98 20.28 7.28
CA ASN A 394 3.13 19.83 8.38
C ASN A 394 2.19 20.98 8.77
N GLY A 395 0.88 20.72 8.81
CA GLY A 395 -0.12 21.70 9.25
C GLY A 395 -0.46 22.81 8.24
N HIS A 396 0.01 22.74 6.99
CA HIS A 396 -0.58 23.50 5.88
C HIS A 396 -0.67 22.65 4.61
N GLY A 397 -1.79 22.75 3.92
CA GLY A 397 -2.09 22.02 2.70
C GLY A 397 -1.12 22.37 1.57
N GLY A 398 -0.67 21.34 0.87
CA GLY A 398 0.37 21.48 -0.14
C GLY A 398 -0.06 22.31 -1.35
N MET A 399 0.92 22.84 -2.07
CA MET A 399 0.74 23.60 -3.30
C MET A 399 1.76 23.18 -4.36
N ALA A 400 1.37 23.20 -5.62
CA ALA A 400 2.25 23.04 -6.77
C ALA A 400 2.38 24.34 -7.58
N TYR A 401 3.49 24.45 -8.32
CA TYR A 401 3.81 25.64 -9.10
C TYR A 401 2.73 25.94 -10.15
N GLY A 402 2.39 27.23 -10.31
CA GLY A 402 1.19 27.67 -11.04
C GLY A 402 -0.07 27.72 -10.17
N ASP A 403 0.07 27.93 -8.86
CA ASP A 403 -1.01 28.12 -7.88
C ASP A 403 -2.02 26.96 -7.79
N VAL A 404 -1.52 25.71 -7.85
CA VAL A 404 -2.37 24.50 -7.84
C VAL A 404 -2.45 23.84 -6.47
N PRO A 405 -3.66 23.68 -5.89
CA PRO A 405 -3.90 22.90 -4.68
C PRO A 405 -3.35 21.47 -4.75
N CYS A 406 -2.52 21.09 -3.78
CA CYS A 406 -1.91 19.76 -3.66
C CYS A 406 -2.20 19.18 -2.26
N PRO A 407 -3.44 18.67 -2.02
CA PRO A 407 -3.91 18.26 -0.68
C PRO A 407 -3.26 16.98 -0.13
N SER A 408 -2.45 16.27 -0.92
CA SER A 408 -1.71 15.07 -0.52
C SER A 408 -0.37 15.02 -1.26
N VAL A 409 0.58 14.23 -0.77
CA VAL A 409 1.91 14.09 -1.41
C VAL A 409 1.87 13.50 -2.83
N ASP A 410 0.79 12.78 -3.16
CA ASP A 410 0.52 12.15 -4.46
C ASP A 410 -0.53 12.94 -5.29
N CYS A 411 -0.60 14.26 -5.09
CA CYS A 411 -1.66 15.10 -5.66
C CYS A 411 -1.73 15.09 -7.20
N ASP A 412 -2.89 15.47 -7.72
CA ASP A 412 -3.11 15.64 -9.14
C ASP A 412 -2.47 16.94 -9.66
N LEU A 413 -1.25 16.81 -10.16
CA LEU A 413 -0.46 17.88 -10.78
C LEU A 413 -0.94 18.22 -12.21
N SER A 414 -2.12 17.76 -12.66
CA SER A 414 -2.60 18.01 -14.03
C SER A 414 -2.84 19.46 -14.41
N GLN A 415 -3.15 20.28 -13.42
CA GLN A 415 -3.33 21.71 -13.61
C GLN A 415 -2.01 22.49 -13.40
N ALA A 416 -0.97 21.84 -12.86
CA ALA A 416 0.26 22.50 -12.45
C ALA A 416 1.12 22.94 -13.65
N SER A 417 1.85 24.04 -13.46
CA SER A 417 2.79 24.55 -14.45
C SER A 417 4.11 23.78 -14.37
N THR A 418 4.64 23.38 -15.53
CA THR A 418 5.97 22.78 -15.64
C THR A 418 7.07 23.84 -15.70
N VAL A 419 8.20 23.56 -15.09
CA VAL A 419 9.44 24.35 -15.14
C VAL A 419 10.41 23.68 -16.11
N GLU A 420 10.72 24.33 -17.23
CA GLU A 420 11.75 23.87 -18.15
C GLU A 420 13.15 24.11 -17.57
N VAL A 421 13.93 23.04 -17.41
CA VAL A 421 15.30 23.05 -16.89
C VAL A 421 16.26 22.58 -17.97
N VAL A 422 17.42 23.24 -18.07
CA VAL A 422 18.53 22.85 -18.95
C VAL A 422 19.78 22.64 -18.10
N GLN A 423 20.54 21.58 -18.40
CA GLN A 423 21.80 21.27 -17.72
C GLN A 423 22.76 22.47 -17.68
N GLY A 424 23.36 22.71 -16.52
CA GLY A 424 24.26 23.84 -16.27
C GLY A 424 23.58 25.21 -16.13
N GLN A 425 22.25 25.32 -16.32
CA GLN A 425 21.50 26.57 -16.16
C GLN A 425 20.79 26.65 -14.81
N ILE A 426 20.56 27.88 -14.35
CA ILE A 426 19.76 28.18 -13.15
C ILE A 426 18.44 28.79 -13.62
N VAL A 427 17.34 28.23 -13.14
CA VAL A 427 15.97 28.70 -13.36
C VAL A 427 15.49 29.34 -12.06
N ASP A 428 15.66 30.65 -11.97
CA ASP A 428 15.24 31.48 -10.83
C ASP A 428 13.77 31.91 -10.95
N GLY A 429 13.16 32.27 -9.81
CA GLY A 429 11.83 32.89 -9.76
C GLY A 429 10.66 31.91 -9.71
N ILE A 430 10.91 30.63 -9.43
CA ILE A 430 9.87 29.60 -9.26
C ILE A 430 9.27 29.71 -7.85
N ASN A 431 8.60 30.82 -7.60
CA ASN A 431 7.99 31.11 -6.31
C ASN A 431 6.64 30.40 -6.17
N ILE A 432 6.30 29.94 -4.97
CA ILE A 432 5.06 29.24 -4.66
C ILE A 432 4.40 29.91 -3.46
N THR A 433 3.13 30.24 -3.60
CA THR A 433 2.34 30.81 -2.50
C THR A 433 1.52 29.70 -1.86
N MET A 434 1.75 29.42 -0.57
CA MET A 434 0.95 28.48 0.20
C MET A 434 -0.46 29.03 0.38
N ALA A 435 -1.48 28.25 0.02
CA ALA A 435 -2.87 28.64 0.21
C ALA A 435 -3.23 28.75 1.72
N PRO A 436 -4.18 29.62 2.09
CA PRO A 436 -4.76 29.61 3.43
C PRO A 436 -5.48 28.28 3.69
N THR A 437 -5.50 27.84 4.94
CA THR A 437 -6.03 26.54 5.34
C THR A 437 -7.09 26.68 6.42
N GLY A 438 -8.03 25.74 6.48
CA GLY A 438 -8.94 25.59 7.62
C GLY A 438 -8.58 24.35 8.45
N SER A 439 -9.39 24.11 9.47
CA SER A 439 -9.33 22.93 10.32
C SER A 439 -10.68 22.22 10.38
N ILE A 440 -10.69 20.96 10.82
CA ILE A 440 -11.91 20.25 11.22
C ILE A 440 -11.81 19.80 12.67
N ALA A 441 -12.81 20.11 13.48
CA ALA A 441 -12.85 19.77 14.89
C ALA A 441 -14.16 19.06 15.30
N GLY A 442 -14.03 18.06 16.17
CA GLY A 442 -15.17 17.30 16.67
C GLY A 442 -14.83 16.41 17.85
N THR A 443 -15.79 15.59 18.28
CA THR A 443 -15.60 14.56 19.30
C THR A 443 -15.96 13.17 18.76
N LEU A 444 -15.08 12.19 18.98
CA LEU A 444 -15.36 10.77 18.80
C LEU A 444 -15.86 10.19 20.13
N ARG A 445 -17.00 9.49 20.12
CA ARG A 445 -17.65 8.97 21.32
C ARG A 445 -18.10 7.52 21.20
N ASP A 446 -18.11 6.83 22.33
CA ASP A 446 -18.70 5.51 22.51
C ASP A 446 -20.23 5.59 22.42
N GLN A 447 -20.85 4.77 21.56
CA GLN A 447 -22.30 4.79 21.32
C GLN A 447 -23.13 4.36 22.54
N ALA A 448 -22.60 3.49 23.40
CA ALA A 448 -23.34 2.90 24.52
C ALA A 448 -23.28 3.76 25.79
N THR A 449 -22.16 4.43 26.03
CA THR A 449 -21.87 5.22 27.23
C THR A 449 -21.92 6.74 26.99
N GLY A 450 -21.76 7.19 25.74
CA GLY A 450 -21.68 8.60 25.37
C GLY A 450 -20.39 9.30 25.81
N LEU A 451 -19.43 8.57 26.38
CA LEU A 451 -18.12 9.06 26.76
C LEU A 451 -17.22 9.23 25.54
N GLY A 452 -16.26 10.16 25.62
CA GLY A 452 -15.28 10.36 24.55
C GLY A 452 -14.28 9.21 24.46
N LEU A 453 -13.96 8.79 23.24
CA LEU A 453 -12.94 7.78 22.97
C LEU A 453 -11.59 8.47 22.77
N GLY A 454 -10.75 8.46 23.81
CA GLY A 454 -9.42 9.05 23.76
C GLY A 454 -8.37 8.18 23.07
N TYR A 455 -7.30 8.83 22.60
CA TYR A 455 -6.16 8.21 21.93
C TYR A 455 -6.54 7.37 20.71
N GLN A 456 -7.50 7.87 19.93
CA GLN A 456 -7.96 7.27 18.68
C GLN A 456 -7.55 8.11 17.49
N LEU A 457 -7.06 7.48 16.42
CA LEU A 457 -6.76 8.17 15.17
C LEU A 457 -8.05 8.46 14.38
N VAL A 458 -8.23 9.71 13.99
CA VAL A 458 -9.31 10.21 13.12
C VAL A 458 -8.66 10.86 11.90
N GLU A 459 -9.18 10.57 10.71
CA GLU A 459 -8.60 10.99 9.43
C GLU A 459 -9.61 11.80 8.62
N ALA A 460 -9.13 12.84 7.92
CA ALA A 460 -9.84 13.56 6.89
C ALA A 460 -9.38 13.09 5.50
N TYR A 461 -10.34 12.66 4.70
CA TYR A 461 -10.17 12.27 3.31
C TYR A 461 -10.67 13.38 2.40
N SER A 462 -9.91 13.67 1.35
CA SER A 462 -10.39 14.50 0.25
C SER A 462 -11.48 13.77 -0.56
N TRP A 463 -12.24 14.53 -1.36
CA TRP A 463 -13.36 14.05 -2.16
C TRP A 463 -13.04 12.86 -3.11
N ASP A 464 -11.78 12.69 -3.52
CA ASP A 464 -11.31 11.58 -4.36
C ASP A 464 -10.83 10.36 -3.57
N GLY A 465 -11.03 10.36 -2.24
CA GLY A 465 -10.74 9.24 -1.35
C GLY A 465 -9.28 9.17 -0.88
N ARG A 466 -8.46 10.20 -1.12
CA ARG A 466 -7.08 10.26 -0.60
C ARG A 466 -7.04 10.84 0.82
N PRO A 467 -6.19 10.31 1.71
CA PRO A 467 -5.87 10.97 2.99
C PRO A 467 -5.34 12.38 2.74
N ALA A 468 -5.85 13.35 3.50
CA ALA A 468 -5.48 14.76 3.39
C ALA A 468 -5.10 15.40 4.74
N GLY A 469 -5.40 14.74 5.86
CA GLY A 469 -4.94 15.11 7.19
C GLY A 469 -5.45 14.11 8.23
N ASP A 470 -4.85 14.09 9.41
CA ASP A 470 -5.22 13.22 10.51
C ASP A 470 -5.02 13.90 11.88
N ALA A 471 -5.67 13.36 12.90
CA ALA A 471 -5.53 13.81 14.28
C ALA A 471 -5.84 12.68 15.27
N TRP A 472 -5.10 12.65 16.38
CA TRP A 472 -5.41 11.80 17.51
C TRP A 472 -6.40 12.50 18.45
N THR A 473 -7.41 11.77 18.93
CA THR A 473 -8.32 12.28 19.97
C THR A 473 -7.59 12.41 21.31
N ASN A 474 -7.86 13.48 22.04
CA ASN A 474 -7.45 13.61 23.44
C ASN A 474 -8.30 12.72 24.36
N GLU A 475 -7.96 12.64 25.65
CA GLU A 475 -8.66 11.80 26.65
C GLU A 475 -10.19 11.96 26.71
N ARG A 476 -10.73 13.10 26.23
CA ARG A 476 -12.17 13.39 26.21
C ARG A 476 -12.81 13.12 24.85
N GLY A 477 -12.10 12.42 23.96
CA GLY A 477 -12.52 12.10 22.60
C GLY A 477 -12.47 13.26 21.62
N ALA A 478 -11.98 14.46 22.00
CA ALA A 478 -11.95 15.60 21.10
C ALA A 478 -10.71 15.56 20.19
N TYR A 479 -10.90 15.82 18.90
CA TYR A 479 -9.85 15.84 17.88
C TYR A 479 -9.88 17.16 17.09
N HIS A 480 -8.76 17.50 16.46
CA HIS A 480 -8.57 18.72 15.66
C HIS A 480 -7.62 18.42 14.50
N ILE A 481 -8.11 18.42 13.26
CA ILE A 481 -7.34 18.14 12.04
C ILE A 481 -6.99 19.48 11.40
N ASP A 482 -5.72 19.85 11.46
CA ASP A 482 -5.20 21.13 10.98
C ASP A 482 -4.65 21.07 9.55
N GLY A 483 -4.55 22.23 8.89
CA GLY A 483 -3.84 22.38 7.63
C GLY A 483 -4.59 21.90 6.40
N LEU A 484 -5.91 21.74 6.47
CA LEU A 484 -6.72 21.31 5.34
C LEU A 484 -6.93 22.48 4.36
N LEU A 485 -6.78 22.22 3.05
CA LEU A 485 -7.09 23.23 2.02
C LEU A 485 -8.60 23.51 2.02
N PRO A 486 -9.07 24.67 1.50
CA PRO A 486 -10.49 24.91 1.33
C PRO A 486 -11.11 23.89 0.36
N GLY A 487 -12.17 23.21 0.79
CA GLY A 487 -12.77 22.12 0.02
C GLY A 487 -13.68 21.20 0.83
N ALA A 488 -14.21 20.18 0.17
CA ALA A 488 -15.07 19.16 0.77
C ALA A 488 -14.26 17.94 1.24
N TYR A 489 -14.44 17.56 2.51
CA TYR A 489 -13.74 16.46 3.16
C TYR A 489 -14.69 15.44 3.78
N PHE A 490 -14.24 14.20 3.90
CA PHE A 490 -14.93 13.14 4.62
C PHE A 490 -14.10 12.76 5.84
N VAL A 491 -14.70 12.77 7.04
CA VAL A 491 -13.96 12.52 8.29
C VAL A 491 -14.36 11.17 8.88
N ALA A 492 -13.38 10.30 9.12
CA ALA A 492 -13.61 8.92 9.56
C ALA A 492 -12.65 8.47 10.66
N GLY A 493 -13.15 7.65 11.59
CA GLY A 493 -12.39 7.09 12.71
C GLY A 493 -13.30 6.28 13.64
N PRO A 494 -12.75 5.50 14.59
CA PRO A 494 -11.32 5.32 14.82
C PRO A 494 -10.66 4.38 13.80
N VAL A 495 -9.36 4.57 13.55
CA VAL A 495 -8.53 3.66 12.75
C VAL A 495 -7.83 2.65 13.68
N ASN A 496 -7.70 1.39 13.26
CA ASN A 496 -6.99 0.31 13.95
C ASN A 496 -7.32 0.19 15.46
N SER A 497 -8.61 0.01 15.77
CA SER A 497 -9.14 0.08 17.14
C SER A 497 -10.07 -1.10 17.47
N ASP A 498 -10.28 -1.35 18.76
CA ASP A 498 -11.34 -2.22 19.33
C ASP A 498 -12.77 -1.73 18.96
N TYR A 499 -12.88 -0.54 18.35
CA TYR A 499 -14.11 0.14 17.96
C TYR A 499 -14.32 0.10 16.44
N ILE A 500 -15.57 -0.06 16.00
CA ILE A 500 -15.91 -0.08 14.58
C ILE A 500 -15.70 1.32 14.00
N ARG A 501 -14.83 1.43 12.99
CA ARG A 501 -14.60 2.69 12.27
C ARG A 501 -15.91 3.28 11.73
N THR A 502 -16.19 4.54 12.02
CA THR A 502 -17.37 5.27 11.50
C THR A 502 -16.96 6.51 10.73
N ILE A 503 -17.88 7.07 9.95
CA ILE A 503 -17.66 8.24 9.10
C ILE A 503 -18.74 9.29 9.35
N HIS A 504 -18.36 10.57 9.33
CA HIS A 504 -19.24 11.65 9.72
C HIS A 504 -20.50 11.71 8.85
N GLY A 505 -21.66 11.70 9.50
CA GLY A 505 -22.98 11.74 8.85
C GLY A 505 -23.33 10.51 8.00
N GLY A 506 -22.49 9.46 7.99
CA GLY A 506 -22.71 8.24 7.22
C GLY A 506 -22.84 6.97 8.08
N PRO A 507 -22.97 5.81 7.43
CA PRO A 507 -23.03 4.51 8.10
C PRO A 507 -21.67 4.12 8.69
N GLU A 508 -21.64 3.04 9.48
CA GLU A 508 -20.38 2.45 9.92
C GLU A 508 -19.57 1.90 8.72
N CYS A 509 -18.24 1.96 8.82
CA CYS A 509 -17.35 1.52 7.75
C CYS A 509 -17.22 0.00 7.75
N LEU A 510 -17.42 -0.61 6.59
CA LEU A 510 -17.37 -2.06 6.40
C LEU A 510 -15.94 -2.52 6.08
N GLY A 511 -14.96 -2.07 6.87
CA GLY A 511 -13.55 -2.48 6.77
C GLY A 511 -12.57 -1.36 7.15
N PRO A 512 -11.33 -1.69 7.54
CA PRO A 512 -10.30 -0.72 7.90
C PRO A 512 -10.06 0.29 6.77
N TRP A 513 -10.03 -0.19 5.52
CA TRP A 513 -9.86 0.61 4.30
C TRP A 513 -11.18 0.91 3.55
N ARG A 514 -12.35 0.59 4.13
CA ARG A 514 -13.64 0.55 3.42
C ARG A 514 -14.75 1.35 4.11
N CYS A 515 -14.56 2.66 4.22
CA CYS A 515 -15.66 3.60 4.47
C CYS A 515 -16.38 3.91 3.15
N MET A 516 -17.71 3.70 3.08
CA MET A 516 -18.50 4.14 1.94
C MET A 516 -18.69 5.66 1.96
N LEU A 517 -17.70 6.41 1.46
CA LEU A 517 -17.71 7.88 1.40
C LEU A 517 -18.97 8.44 0.71
N VAL A 518 -19.60 7.65 -0.18
CA VAL A 518 -20.86 7.94 -0.89
C VAL A 518 -22.04 8.23 0.05
N LEU A 519 -22.05 7.65 1.25
CA LEU A 519 -23.13 7.78 2.22
C LEU A 519 -22.79 8.74 3.37
N ALA A 520 -21.63 9.38 3.34
CA ALA A 520 -21.16 10.30 4.36
C ALA A 520 -21.55 11.76 4.08
N THR A 521 -21.68 12.56 5.12
CA THR A 521 -21.83 14.01 5.00
C THR A 521 -20.46 14.64 4.76
N ALA A 522 -20.29 15.26 3.59
CA ALA A 522 -19.11 16.05 3.30
C ALA A 522 -19.04 17.27 4.23
N VAL A 523 -17.86 17.51 4.80
CA VAL A 523 -17.52 18.64 5.65
C VAL A 523 -16.88 19.71 4.77
N GLU A 524 -17.49 20.89 4.70
CA GLU A 524 -16.92 22.04 4.00
C GLU A 524 -15.88 22.73 4.89
N VAL A 525 -14.64 22.77 4.43
CA VAL A 525 -13.54 23.51 5.04
C VAL A 525 -13.40 24.84 4.31
N LEU A 526 -13.41 25.93 5.06
CA LEU A 526 -13.21 27.29 4.57
C LEU A 526 -11.82 27.79 4.98
N PRO A 527 -11.21 28.73 4.21
CA PRO A 527 -9.90 29.28 4.57
C PRO A 527 -9.98 30.03 5.90
N ASP A 528 -8.95 29.85 6.73
CA ASP A 528 -8.72 30.53 8.01
C ASP A 528 -9.88 30.35 9.01
N GLN A 529 -10.55 29.19 8.98
CA GLN A 529 -11.70 28.85 9.82
C GLN A 529 -11.64 27.43 10.37
N ASP A 530 -12.12 27.28 11.61
CA ASP A 530 -12.32 25.98 12.26
C ASP A 530 -13.74 25.46 11.96
N THR A 531 -13.86 24.42 11.14
CA THR A 531 -15.13 23.74 10.92
C THR A 531 -15.40 22.78 12.08
N THR A 532 -16.11 23.30 13.09
CA THR A 532 -16.43 22.59 14.34
C THR A 532 -17.75 21.82 14.31
N GLY A 533 -17.92 20.87 15.23
CA GLY A 533 -19.17 20.11 15.41
C GLY A 533 -19.24 18.81 14.57
N ILE A 534 -18.09 18.37 14.04
CA ILE A 534 -17.98 17.15 13.24
C ILE A 534 -17.86 15.95 14.18
N ASP A 535 -18.92 15.70 14.95
CA ASP A 535 -18.93 14.60 15.91
C ASP A 535 -19.02 13.24 15.20
N LEU A 536 -18.29 12.27 15.76
CA LEU A 536 -18.30 10.86 15.38
C LEU A 536 -18.82 10.05 16.57
N VAL A 537 -19.63 9.03 16.29
CA VAL A 537 -20.09 8.07 17.28
C VAL A 537 -19.73 6.68 16.77
N SER A 538 -19.17 5.86 17.64
CA SER A 538 -18.66 4.53 17.32
C SER A 538 -19.06 3.54 18.42
N ARG A 539 -19.40 2.30 18.02
CA ARG A 539 -19.64 1.20 18.97
C ARG A 539 -18.46 0.27 19.04
N LYS A 540 -18.29 -0.41 20.18
CA LYS A 540 -17.26 -1.43 20.33
C LYS A 540 -17.52 -2.58 19.34
N GLY A 541 -16.51 -2.94 18.56
CA GLY A 541 -16.57 -4.08 17.65
C GLY A 541 -16.54 -5.40 18.41
N GLY A 542 -16.89 -6.48 17.73
CA GLY A 542 -16.54 -7.81 18.17
C GLY A 542 -15.05 -8.09 18.01
N GLU A 543 -14.63 -9.20 18.59
CA GLU A 543 -13.24 -9.66 18.66
C GLU A 543 -13.21 -11.16 18.40
N ILE A 544 -12.25 -11.61 17.61
CA ILE A 544 -11.94 -13.04 17.42
C ILE A 544 -10.51 -13.29 17.88
N SER A 545 -10.31 -14.33 18.70
CA SER A 545 -8.98 -14.78 19.14
C SER A 545 -8.86 -16.30 19.18
N GLY A 546 -7.63 -16.77 19.07
CA GLY A 546 -7.28 -18.18 19.11
C GLY A 546 -5.77 -18.37 19.13
N VAL A 547 -5.35 -19.63 19.06
CA VAL A 547 -3.94 -20.04 18.98
C VAL A 547 -3.72 -20.82 17.69
N VAL A 548 -2.57 -20.58 17.05
CA VAL A 548 -2.09 -21.36 15.91
C VAL A 548 -0.92 -22.24 16.34
N THR A 549 -1.01 -23.53 16.05
CA THR A 549 0.04 -24.53 16.31
C THR A 549 0.38 -25.29 15.05
N ASP A 550 1.56 -25.90 15.02
CA ASP A 550 1.90 -26.94 14.06
C ASP A 550 1.13 -28.23 14.41
N ALA A 551 0.51 -28.85 13.40
CA ALA A 551 -0.38 -30.00 13.57
C ALA A 551 0.36 -31.29 13.96
N ASP A 552 1.63 -31.44 13.56
CA ASP A 552 2.42 -32.65 13.80
C ASP A 552 3.08 -32.65 15.20
N SER A 553 3.60 -31.51 15.63
CA SER A 553 4.36 -31.35 16.88
C SER A 553 3.59 -30.66 18.01
N GLY A 554 2.53 -29.91 17.69
CA GLY A 554 1.76 -29.11 18.63
C GLY A 554 2.48 -27.85 19.12
N THR A 555 3.62 -27.46 18.53
CA THR A 555 4.31 -26.21 18.90
C THR A 555 3.55 -24.99 18.40
N PRO A 556 3.43 -23.90 19.18
CA PRO A 556 2.82 -22.67 18.69
C PRO A 556 3.61 -22.05 17.53
N LEU A 557 2.90 -21.44 16.59
CA LEU A 557 3.47 -20.82 15.38
C LEU A 557 3.32 -19.30 15.42
N SER A 558 4.43 -18.58 15.45
CA SER A 558 4.47 -17.11 15.40
C SER A 558 4.52 -16.56 13.97
N ASN A 559 4.17 -15.28 13.80
CA ASN A 559 4.14 -14.57 12.52
C ASN A 559 3.27 -15.22 11.42
N VAL A 560 2.35 -16.11 11.76
CA VAL A 560 1.30 -16.59 10.87
C VAL A 560 0.31 -15.45 10.66
N TYR A 561 0.03 -15.09 9.42
CA TYR A 561 -0.97 -14.06 9.12
C TYR A 561 -2.36 -14.67 9.19
N ILE A 562 -3.23 -14.04 9.97
CA ILE A 562 -4.61 -14.46 10.20
C ILE A 562 -5.53 -13.38 9.62
N GLU A 563 -6.54 -13.79 8.86
CA GLU A 563 -7.46 -12.88 8.19
C GLU A 563 -8.91 -13.37 8.32
N ALA A 564 -9.80 -12.46 8.72
CA ALA A 564 -11.23 -12.66 8.84
C ALA A 564 -11.94 -12.01 7.64
N TYR A 565 -12.76 -12.76 6.91
CA TYR A 565 -13.55 -12.31 5.76
C TYR A 565 -15.04 -12.46 6.04
N GLY A 566 -15.82 -11.37 5.97
CA GLY A 566 -17.26 -11.43 6.24
C GLY A 566 -18.05 -10.29 5.61
N GLY A 567 -18.94 -10.62 4.67
CA GLY A 567 -19.69 -9.63 3.90
C GLY A 567 -18.75 -8.67 3.16
N ALA A 568 -18.85 -7.37 3.46
CA ALA A 568 -17.97 -6.36 2.86
C ALA A 568 -16.67 -6.10 3.65
N TYR A 569 -16.53 -6.63 4.87
CA TYR A 569 -15.42 -6.39 5.79
C TYR A 569 -14.35 -7.48 5.70
N SER A 570 -13.07 -7.07 5.76
CA SER A 570 -11.98 -7.94 6.18
C SER A 570 -11.13 -7.28 7.27
N GLY A 571 -10.56 -8.09 8.16
CA GLY A 571 -9.67 -7.65 9.23
C GLY A 571 -8.62 -8.72 9.51
N ASN A 572 -7.45 -8.33 10.03
CA ASN A 572 -6.29 -9.22 10.10
C ASN A 572 -5.47 -9.06 11.39
N ALA A 573 -4.67 -10.07 11.68
CA ALA A 573 -3.67 -10.11 12.74
C ALA A 573 -2.45 -10.94 12.30
N TYR A 574 -1.37 -10.88 13.07
CA TYR A 574 -0.30 -11.88 13.04
C TYR A 574 -0.29 -12.63 14.38
N THR A 575 0.20 -13.86 14.39
CA THR A 575 0.36 -14.61 15.63
C THR A 575 1.61 -14.19 16.42
N ASP A 576 1.48 -14.15 17.74
CA ASP A 576 2.55 -13.86 18.68
C ASP A 576 3.53 -15.04 18.89
N GLY A 577 4.54 -14.85 19.73
CA GLY A 577 5.54 -15.88 20.08
C GLY A 577 4.99 -17.12 20.80
N GLN A 578 3.72 -17.12 21.20
CA GLN A 578 2.97 -18.24 21.79
C GLN A 578 1.85 -18.72 20.84
N GLY A 579 1.89 -18.32 19.56
CA GLY A 579 0.90 -18.65 18.54
C GLY A 579 -0.45 -17.96 18.71
N GLY A 580 -0.61 -17.10 19.72
CA GLY A 580 -1.85 -16.38 19.98
C GLY A 580 -2.11 -15.30 18.94
N TYR A 581 -3.37 -15.09 18.56
CA TYR A 581 -3.76 -13.95 17.72
C TYR A 581 -5.06 -13.31 18.22
N ARG A 582 -5.25 -12.02 17.88
CA ARG A 582 -6.45 -11.25 18.23
C ARG A 582 -6.81 -10.30 17.08
N ILE A 583 -7.98 -10.49 16.49
CA ILE A 583 -8.58 -9.59 15.50
C ILE A 583 -9.68 -8.79 16.22
N SER A 584 -9.49 -7.48 16.33
CA SER A 584 -10.37 -6.54 17.02
C SER A 584 -11.18 -5.67 16.07
N GLY A 585 -12.26 -5.06 16.57
CA GLY A 585 -13.01 -4.03 15.84
C GLY A 585 -13.95 -4.57 14.76
N LEU A 586 -14.31 -5.86 14.82
CA LEU A 586 -15.15 -6.53 13.83
C LEU A 586 -16.62 -6.04 13.91
N PRO A 587 -17.25 -5.59 12.82
CA PRO A 587 -18.68 -5.37 12.77
C PRO A 587 -19.48 -6.66 13.04
N PRO A 588 -20.74 -6.57 13.51
CA PRO A 588 -21.61 -7.74 13.59
C PRO A 588 -21.82 -8.34 12.19
N GLY A 589 -21.60 -9.64 12.07
CA GLY A 589 -21.57 -10.34 10.78
C GLY A 589 -21.01 -11.74 10.92
N THR A 590 -21.05 -12.50 9.83
CA THR A 590 -20.51 -13.87 9.76
C THR A 590 -19.17 -13.84 9.06
N TYR A 591 -18.13 -14.41 9.69
CA TYR A 591 -16.74 -14.33 9.22
C TYR A 591 -16.10 -15.70 9.00
N THR A 592 -15.55 -15.92 7.82
CA THR A 592 -14.62 -17.02 7.53
C THR A 592 -13.21 -16.60 7.95
N ILE A 593 -12.58 -17.35 8.84
CA ILE A 593 -11.23 -17.05 9.34
C ILE A 593 -10.22 -17.95 8.63
N LEU A 594 -9.15 -17.36 8.15
CA LEU A 594 -8.07 -17.99 7.40
C LEU A 594 -6.75 -17.74 8.11
N ALA A 595 -5.94 -18.78 8.26
CA ALA A 595 -4.56 -18.70 8.70
C ALA A 595 -3.65 -19.06 7.53
N HIS A 596 -2.62 -18.25 7.27
CA HIS A 596 -1.62 -18.56 6.25
C HIS A 596 -0.19 -18.24 6.66
N ASP A 597 0.66 -19.25 6.57
CA ASP A 597 2.11 -19.12 6.55
C ASP A 597 2.59 -19.37 5.11
N GLY A 598 2.92 -18.30 4.40
CA GLY A 598 3.34 -18.40 3.00
C GLY A 598 4.60 -19.26 2.80
N ARG A 599 5.37 -19.55 3.85
CA ARG A 599 6.70 -20.16 3.77
C ARG A 599 6.70 -21.63 4.18
N THR A 600 6.18 -21.98 5.36
CA THR A 600 6.45 -23.29 5.99
C THR A 600 5.23 -24.16 6.33
N HIS A 601 4.01 -23.62 6.41
CA HIS A 601 2.78 -24.39 6.72
C HIS A 601 1.67 -24.13 5.69
N SER A 602 0.77 -25.10 5.46
CA SER A 602 -0.32 -24.94 4.48
C SER A 602 -1.36 -23.91 4.94
N ARG A 603 -1.98 -23.19 3.99
CA ARG A 603 -3.08 -22.27 4.28
C ARG A 603 -4.34 -23.06 4.66
N GLN A 604 -5.04 -22.61 5.70
CA GLN A 604 -6.18 -23.32 6.28
C GLN A 604 -7.30 -22.33 6.63
N ALA A 605 -8.55 -22.70 6.33
CA ALA A 605 -9.74 -22.03 6.86
C ALA A 605 -10.20 -22.73 8.15
N TYR A 606 -10.81 -21.96 9.05
CA TYR A 606 -11.27 -22.45 10.34
C TYR A 606 -12.25 -23.61 10.21
N GLY A 607 -12.11 -24.64 11.06
CA GLY A 607 -12.80 -25.92 10.94
C GLY A 607 -12.04 -26.99 10.15
N ASP A 608 -10.71 -26.87 10.07
CA ASP A 608 -9.78 -27.81 9.41
C ASP A 608 -9.99 -28.00 7.90
N TYR A 609 -10.40 -26.93 7.21
CA TYR A 609 -10.54 -26.91 5.75
C TYR A 609 -9.24 -26.45 5.08
N PRO A 610 -8.54 -27.30 4.29
CA PRO A 610 -7.36 -26.90 3.54
C PRO A 610 -7.72 -25.81 2.52
N CYS A 611 -6.91 -24.76 2.44
CA CYS A 611 -7.21 -23.55 1.67
C CYS A 611 -6.02 -23.01 0.87
N ASP A 612 -5.07 -23.86 0.51
CA ASP A 612 -4.05 -23.59 -0.51
C ASP A 612 -4.72 -23.46 -1.89
N GLY A 613 -5.17 -22.25 -2.23
CA GLY A 613 -5.82 -21.92 -3.52
C GLY A 613 -7.36 -21.92 -3.53
N CYS A 614 -8.02 -22.04 -2.37
CA CYS A 614 -9.49 -22.08 -2.28
C CYS A 614 -10.16 -20.76 -2.74
N ASN A 615 -11.35 -20.87 -3.37
CA ASN A 615 -12.25 -19.73 -3.53
C ASN A 615 -13.05 -19.53 -2.23
N ILE A 616 -12.79 -18.43 -1.53
CA ILE A 616 -13.36 -18.10 -0.22
C ILE A 616 -14.87 -17.80 -0.31
N GLU A 617 -15.36 -17.38 -1.49
CA GLU A 617 -16.78 -17.09 -1.76
C GLU A 617 -17.69 -18.35 -1.81
N LEU A 618 -17.14 -19.55 -1.57
CA LEU A 618 -17.86 -20.83 -1.61
C LEU A 618 -17.86 -21.59 -0.26
N LEU A 619 -17.46 -20.93 0.83
CA LEU A 619 -17.23 -21.55 2.16
C LEU A 619 -18.32 -21.22 3.19
N ASP A 620 -19.55 -20.92 2.76
CA ASP A 620 -20.65 -20.38 3.58
C ASP A 620 -20.94 -21.18 4.89
N ASP A 621 -20.78 -22.50 4.88
CA ASP A 621 -21.02 -23.38 6.04
C ASP A 621 -19.95 -23.27 7.16
N THR A 622 -18.89 -22.48 6.99
CA THR A 622 -17.76 -22.36 7.95
C THR A 622 -17.75 -21.08 8.79
N GLY A 623 -18.68 -20.17 8.53
CA GLY A 623 -18.64 -18.80 9.05
C GLY A 623 -18.93 -18.66 10.55
N ILE A 624 -18.14 -17.82 11.23
CA ILE A 624 -18.29 -17.46 12.65
C ILE A 624 -19.17 -16.22 12.78
N SER A 625 -20.35 -16.36 13.38
CA SER A 625 -21.26 -15.25 13.65
C SER A 625 -20.80 -14.40 14.85
N VAL A 626 -20.27 -13.21 14.57
CA VAL A 626 -19.88 -12.18 15.53
C VAL A 626 -21.05 -11.22 15.79
N THR A 627 -21.27 -10.85 17.05
CA THR A 627 -22.22 -9.79 17.44
C THR A 627 -21.52 -8.61 18.13
N THR A 628 -22.24 -7.48 18.27
CA THR A 628 -21.67 -6.21 18.77
C THR A 628 -20.96 -6.38 20.12
N GLY A 629 -19.68 -6.01 20.21
CA GLY A 629 -18.91 -6.07 21.46
C GLY A 629 -18.60 -7.47 21.99
N GLN A 630 -18.87 -8.53 21.21
CA GLN A 630 -18.64 -9.92 21.61
C GLN A 630 -17.18 -10.32 21.36
N SER A 631 -16.49 -10.80 22.40
CA SER A 631 -15.22 -11.54 22.23
C SER A 631 -15.51 -13.03 22.04
N ILE A 632 -15.01 -13.60 20.95
CA ILE A 632 -15.06 -15.03 20.61
C ILE A 632 -13.64 -15.56 20.66
N SER A 633 -13.37 -16.49 21.58
CA SER A 633 -12.05 -17.11 21.76
C SER A 633 -12.08 -18.62 21.51
N GLY A 634 -10.91 -19.20 21.28
CA GLY A 634 -10.77 -20.63 20.93
C GLY A 634 -11.00 -20.91 19.45
N ILE A 635 -10.77 -19.91 18.59
CA ILE A 635 -10.79 -20.07 17.14
C ILE A 635 -9.39 -20.54 16.71
N ASP A 636 -9.05 -21.74 17.14
CA ASP A 636 -7.69 -22.27 17.07
C ASP A 636 -7.43 -22.96 15.72
N PHE A 637 -6.17 -22.97 15.28
CA PHE A 637 -5.73 -23.63 14.06
C PHE A 637 -4.58 -24.60 14.37
N ALA A 638 -4.68 -25.83 13.89
CA ALA A 638 -3.56 -26.75 13.79
C ALA A 638 -3.12 -26.79 12.32
N LEU A 639 -2.12 -25.97 11.96
CA LEU A 639 -1.60 -25.91 10.60
C LEU A 639 -0.66 -27.07 10.36
N ASN A 640 -0.95 -27.86 9.32
CA ASN A 640 0.00 -28.86 8.85
C ASN A 640 1.23 -28.13 8.30
N ALA A 641 2.43 -28.48 8.78
CA ALA A 641 3.65 -28.16 8.09
C ALA A 641 3.49 -28.52 6.60
N LYS A 642 3.98 -27.65 5.71
CA LYS A 642 4.11 -27.99 4.28
C LYS A 642 5.02 -29.19 4.25
N GLN A 643 4.43 -30.35 4.09
CA GLN A 643 5.15 -31.60 4.00
C GLN A 643 6.17 -31.41 2.87
N VAL A 644 7.46 -31.51 3.20
CA VAL A 644 8.56 -31.59 2.22
C VAL A 644 9.16 -33.00 2.27
N PRO A 645 8.54 -34.05 1.70
CA PRO A 645 9.07 -35.41 1.78
C PRO A 645 9.18 -35.99 0.37
N ASP A 646 10.31 -35.75 -0.29
CA ASP A 646 10.67 -36.41 -1.56
C ASP A 646 9.62 -36.36 -2.68
N THR A 647 8.65 -35.44 -2.61
CA THR A 647 7.52 -35.31 -3.53
C THR A 647 7.60 -33.98 -4.27
N GLY A 648 7.50 -34.00 -5.59
CA GLY A 648 7.57 -32.81 -6.41
C GLY A 648 8.27 -33.02 -7.74
N ILE A 649 8.84 -31.94 -8.28
CA ILE A 649 9.48 -31.92 -9.60
C ILE A 649 10.91 -31.39 -9.48
N SER A 650 11.84 -31.99 -10.23
CA SER A 650 13.18 -31.46 -10.44
C SER A 650 13.68 -31.68 -11.85
N GLY A 651 14.59 -30.80 -12.26
CA GLY A 651 15.21 -30.85 -13.57
C GLY A 651 16.30 -29.80 -13.71
N ARG A 652 16.69 -29.54 -14.95
CA ARG A 652 17.79 -28.66 -15.31
C ARG A 652 17.44 -27.77 -16.50
N VAL A 653 17.78 -26.49 -16.40
CA VAL A 653 17.68 -25.52 -17.48
C VAL A 653 19.06 -25.27 -18.08
N ILE A 654 19.17 -25.44 -19.39
CA ILE A 654 20.36 -25.11 -20.19
C ILE A 654 19.97 -24.18 -21.34
N ALA A 655 20.94 -23.42 -21.85
CA ALA A 655 20.81 -22.73 -23.13
C ALA A 655 20.94 -23.75 -24.27
N GLY A 656 19.94 -23.83 -25.16
CA GLY A 656 19.92 -24.83 -26.23
C GLY A 656 21.01 -24.66 -27.29
N ASP A 657 21.56 -23.45 -27.44
CA ASP A 657 22.61 -23.11 -28.41
C ASP A 657 24.02 -23.55 -27.99
N THR A 658 24.30 -23.55 -26.68
CA THR A 658 25.63 -23.67 -26.10
C THR A 658 25.75 -24.82 -25.10
N GLY A 659 24.63 -25.38 -24.65
CA GLY A 659 24.57 -26.35 -23.55
C GLY A 659 24.97 -25.78 -22.19
N ARG A 660 25.17 -24.45 -22.09
CA ARG A 660 25.56 -23.79 -20.83
C ARG A 660 24.40 -23.84 -19.84
N PRO A 661 24.61 -24.23 -18.58
CA PRO A 661 23.56 -24.15 -17.56
C PRO A 661 23.13 -22.70 -17.30
N LEU A 662 21.84 -22.51 -17.03
CA LEU A 662 21.26 -21.19 -16.80
C LEU A 662 20.80 -21.06 -15.35
N LYS A 663 21.49 -20.19 -14.59
CA LYS A 663 21.19 -19.83 -13.19
C LYS A 663 20.12 -18.73 -13.14
N GLY A 664 19.32 -18.69 -12.07
CA GLY A 664 18.39 -17.60 -11.80
C GLY A 664 17.13 -17.60 -12.68
N ILE A 665 16.86 -18.72 -13.36
CA ILE A 665 15.69 -18.87 -14.22
C ILE A 665 14.50 -19.29 -13.35
N HIS A 666 13.40 -18.54 -13.45
CA HIS A 666 12.17 -18.82 -12.72
C HIS A 666 11.34 -19.91 -13.42
N ILE A 667 11.02 -20.96 -12.68
CA ILE A 667 10.14 -22.05 -13.08
C ILE A 667 8.78 -21.80 -12.42
N GLY A 668 7.72 -21.68 -13.21
CA GLY A 668 6.34 -21.71 -12.73
C GLY A 668 5.79 -23.14 -12.77
N ILE A 669 4.93 -23.48 -11.81
CA ILE A 669 4.18 -24.74 -11.81
C ILE A 669 2.71 -24.43 -11.59
N ARG A 670 1.85 -24.94 -12.47
CA ARG A 670 0.40 -24.74 -12.46
C ARG A 670 -0.33 -26.06 -12.31
N ASP A 671 -1.52 -26.02 -11.73
CA ASP A 671 -2.50 -27.10 -11.82
C ASP A 671 -3.25 -27.10 -13.17
N PRO A 672 -4.17 -28.05 -13.43
CA PRO A 672 -4.90 -28.11 -14.70
C PRO A 672 -5.86 -26.94 -14.93
N ASP A 673 -6.27 -26.24 -13.88
CA ASP A 673 -7.16 -25.07 -13.93
C ASP A 673 -6.38 -23.76 -14.17
N GLY A 674 -5.05 -23.82 -14.28
CA GLY A 674 -4.17 -22.69 -14.61
C GLY A 674 -3.65 -21.92 -13.38
N MET A 675 -4.00 -22.34 -12.17
CA MET A 675 -3.58 -21.69 -10.93
C MET A 675 -2.13 -22.06 -10.61
N GLY A 676 -1.33 -21.05 -10.22
CA GLY A 676 0.06 -21.26 -9.80
C GLY A 676 0.13 -21.93 -8.44
N VAL A 677 0.66 -23.16 -8.39
CA VAL A 677 0.75 -23.98 -7.17
C VAL A 677 2.13 -23.97 -6.53
N ALA A 678 3.19 -23.76 -7.31
CA ALA A 678 4.55 -23.59 -6.80
C ALA A 678 5.43 -22.85 -7.82
N SER A 679 6.62 -22.46 -7.38
CA SER A 679 7.71 -22.04 -8.24
C SER A 679 9.06 -22.53 -7.74
N ALA A 680 10.08 -22.46 -8.60
CA ALA A 680 11.46 -22.71 -8.25
C ALA A 680 12.39 -21.78 -9.04
N VAL A 681 13.64 -21.65 -8.60
CA VAL A 681 14.68 -20.89 -9.30
C VAL A 681 15.91 -21.78 -9.49
N THR A 682 16.57 -21.68 -10.65
CA THR A 682 17.72 -22.52 -10.96
C THR A 682 19.03 -22.11 -10.26
N ASP A 683 19.78 -23.11 -9.81
CA ASP A 683 21.09 -22.97 -9.18
C ASP A 683 22.23 -22.64 -10.18
N GLY A 684 23.46 -22.53 -9.68
CA GLY A 684 24.65 -22.26 -10.52
C GLY A 684 25.00 -23.35 -11.54
N GLU A 685 24.47 -24.56 -11.39
CA GLU A 685 24.57 -25.66 -12.34
C GLU A 685 23.31 -25.81 -13.20
N GLY A 686 22.38 -24.84 -13.14
CA GLY A 686 21.11 -24.80 -13.86
C GLY A 686 20.04 -25.73 -13.31
N ARG A 687 20.26 -26.39 -12.16
CA ARG A 687 19.31 -27.34 -11.57
C ARG A 687 18.24 -26.61 -10.77
N TYR A 688 17.02 -27.13 -10.75
CA TYR A 688 15.96 -26.65 -9.88
C TYR A 688 15.22 -27.83 -9.22
N ARG A 689 14.53 -27.55 -8.12
CA ARG A 689 13.60 -28.47 -7.45
C ARG A 689 12.45 -27.66 -6.87
N ALA A 690 11.22 -28.13 -7.11
CA ALA A 690 10.00 -27.64 -6.49
C ALA A 690 9.36 -28.79 -5.70
N ALA A 691 9.00 -28.53 -4.45
CA ALA A 691 8.15 -29.44 -3.69
C ALA A 691 6.69 -29.23 -4.13
N LEU A 692 5.94 -30.33 -4.31
CA LEU A 692 4.53 -30.28 -4.71
C LEU A 692 3.75 -31.35 -3.96
N PRO A 693 2.43 -31.14 -3.72
CA PRO A 693 1.51 -32.21 -3.40
C PRO A 693 1.45 -33.29 -4.51
N PRO A 694 0.78 -34.43 -4.26
CA PRO A 694 0.43 -35.36 -5.32
C PRO A 694 -0.66 -34.74 -6.20
N GLY A 695 -0.46 -34.76 -7.52
CA GLY A 695 -1.36 -34.11 -8.48
C GLY A 695 -0.83 -34.14 -9.91
N ASP A 696 -1.61 -33.58 -10.82
CA ASP A 696 -1.24 -33.39 -12.22
C ASP A 696 -0.90 -31.90 -12.43
N TYR A 697 0.26 -31.62 -13.03
CA TYR A 697 0.79 -30.25 -13.12
C TYR A 697 1.32 -29.89 -14.50
N TYR A 698 1.23 -28.62 -14.88
CA TYR A 698 1.97 -28.04 -15.99
C TYR A 698 3.17 -27.28 -15.46
N VAL A 699 4.33 -27.48 -16.08
CA VAL A 699 5.58 -26.80 -15.70
C VAL A 699 5.96 -25.84 -16.83
N GLU A 700 6.28 -24.60 -16.48
CA GLU A 700 6.61 -23.51 -17.39
C GLU A 700 7.87 -22.77 -16.95
N VAL A 701 8.55 -22.12 -17.88
CA VAL A 701 9.77 -21.36 -17.61
C VAL A 701 9.67 -19.95 -18.19
N HIS A 702 9.97 -18.95 -17.37
CA HIS A 702 9.88 -17.52 -17.72
C HIS A 702 11.25 -16.83 -17.65
N PRO A 703 12.11 -17.00 -18.67
CA PRO A 703 13.47 -16.48 -18.70
C PRO A 703 13.54 -15.04 -19.28
N LYS A 704 14.34 -14.14 -18.69
CA LYS A 704 14.49 -12.75 -19.21
C LYS A 704 15.11 -12.67 -20.62
N GLU A 705 16.07 -13.52 -20.97
CA GLU A 705 16.84 -13.42 -22.24
C GLU A 705 16.53 -14.53 -23.26
N TYR A 706 15.71 -15.49 -22.89
CA TYR A 706 15.36 -16.66 -23.70
C TYR A 706 13.86 -16.64 -24.02
N VAL A 707 13.39 -17.55 -24.86
CA VAL A 707 11.96 -17.73 -25.11
C VAL A 707 11.35 -18.52 -23.95
N ALA A 708 10.20 -18.07 -23.45
CA ALA A 708 9.40 -18.80 -22.46
C ALA A 708 8.76 -20.05 -23.10
N GLU A 709 8.76 -21.17 -22.39
CA GLU A 709 8.23 -22.45 -22.86
C GLU A 709 7.59 -23.27 -21.72
N HIS A 710 6.68 -24.17 -22.07
CA HIS A 710 6.28 -25.27 -21.21
C HIS A 710 7.30 -26.41 -21.30
N TYR A 711 7.28 -27.28 -20.31
CA TYR A 711 8.00 -28.56 -20.36
C TYR A 711 7.61 -29.38 -21.60
N ASP A 712 8.59 -30.09 -22.16
CA ASP A 712 8.60 -30.72 -23.49
C ASP A 712 8.67 -29.72 -24.68
N GLY A 713 9.05 -28.46 -24.42
CA GLY A 713 9.49 -27.50 -25.44
C GLY A 713 8.37 -26.85 -26.26
N ALA A 714 7.13 -26.84 -25.74
CA ALA A 714 6.05 -26.07 -26.33
C ALA A 714 6.23 -24.57 -25.98
N PRO A 715 6.52 -23.69 -26.95
CA PRO A 715 6.81 -22.27 -26.65
C PRO A 715 5.55 -21.55 -26.19
N CYS A 716 5.65 -20.72 -25.15
CA CYS A 716 4.52 -19.93 -24.64
C CYS A 716 4.27 -18.72 -25.57
N PRO A 717 3.15 -18.69 -26.33
CA PRO A 717 2.86 -17.57 -27.22
C PRO A 717 2.66 -16.28 -26.39
N ASN A 718 3.16 -15.15 -26.87
CA ASN A 718 2.96 -13.85 -26.23
C ASN A 718 3.40 -13.75 -24.74
N HIS A 719 4.37 -14.58 -24.32
CA HIS A 719 4.84 -14.67 -22.92
C HIS A 719 3.75 -15.13 -21.92
N PHE A 720 2.59 -15.58 -22.40
CA PHE A 720 1.58 -16.25 -21.60
C PHE A 720 1.64 -17.76 -21.88
N CYS A 721 1.84 -18.52 -20.81
CA CYS A 721 1.90 -19.96 -20.83
C CYS A 721 0.49 -20.49 -20.50
N ASP A 722 -0.30 -20.82 -21.55
CA ASP A 722 -1.64 -21.39 -21.39
C ASP A 722 -1.50 -22.90 -21.10
N THR A 723 -2.15 -23.37 -20.04
CA THR A 723 -2.06 -24.78 -19.61
C THR A 723 -2.54 -25.77 -20.67
N VAL A 724 -3.36 -25.35 -21.64
CA VAL A 724 -3.80 -26.23 -22.74
C VAL A 724 -2.69 -26.60 -23.73
N ASP A 725 -1.62 -25.79 -23.82
CA ASP A 725 -0.49 -26.00 -24.73
C ASP A 725 0.67 -26.80 -24.09
N GLY A 726 0.64 -26.98 -22.76
CA GLY A 726 1.68 -27.65 -22.00
C GLY A 726 1.59 -29.18 -21.98
N THR A 727 2.68 -29.84 -21.56
CA THR A 727 2.69 -31.28 -21.25
C THR A 727 2.41 -31.51 -19.77
N LEU A 728 1.41 -32.35 -19.48
CA LEU A 728 0.99 -32.69 -18.12
C LEU A 728 2.01 -33.61 -17.42
N VAL A 729 2.41 -33.24 -16.20
CA VAL A 729 3.36 -33.95 -15.34
C VAL A 729 2.66 -34.46 -14.09
N THR A 730 2.39 -35.76 -14.03
CA THR A 730 1.80 -36.42 -12.86
C THR A 730 2.84 -36.68 -11.76
N VAL A 731 2.57 -36.19 -10.56
CA VAL A 731 3.36 -36.40 -9.34
C VAL A 731 2.55 -37.27 -8.37
N ALA A 732 3.06 -38.45 -8.00
CA ALA A 732 2.41 -39.30 -6.99
C ALA A 732 2.93 -39.02 -5.57
N ALA A 733 2.21 -39.47 -4.54
CA ALA A 733 2.64 -39.31 -3.14
C ALA A 733 3.99 -40.01 -2.87
N GLY A 734 4.96 -39.25 -2.34
CA GLY A 734 6.33 -39.71 -2.10
C GLY A 734 7.22 -39.73 -3.36
N GLN A 735 6.82 -39.11 -4.48
CA GLN A 735 7.54 -39.19 -5.76
C GLN A 735 8.16 -37.86 -6.19
N LEU A 736 9.49 -37.83 -6.32
CA LEU A 736 10.21 -36.77 -7.02
C LEU A 736 10.29 -37.14 -8.50
N VAL A 737 9.51 -36.44 -9.33
CA VAL A 737 9.62 -36.54 -10.78
C VAL A 737 10.88 -35.79 -11.21
N THR A 738 11.82 -36.51 -11.83
CA THR A 738 13.15 -35.99 -12.20
C THR A 738 13.27 -35.87 -13.72
N ASN A 739 14.25 -35.07 -14.17
CA ASN A 739 14.54 -34.80 -15.60
C ASN A 739 13.42 -34.01 -16.30
N ILE A 740 12.72 -33.14 -15.57
CA ILE A 740 11.85 -32.11 -16.16
C ILE A 740 12.76 -30.96 -16.64
N ASP A 741 13.54 -31.28 -17.68
CA ASP A 741 14.63 -30.44 -18.18
C ASP A 741 14.15 -29.50 -19.30
N PHE A 742 14.81 -28.34 -19.41
CA PHE A 742 14.52 -27.28 -20.38
C PHE A 742 15.77 -26.94 -21.21
N SER A 743 15.58 -26.70 -22.51
CA SER A 743 16.68 -26.40 -23.45
C SER A 743 16.37 -25.11 -24.21
N LEU A 744 16.52 -24.00 -23.49
CA LEU A 744 15.91 -22.73 -23.88
C LEU A 744 16.47 -22.17 -25.18
N THR A 745 15.57 -21.84 -26.11
CA THR A 745 15.90 -21.10 -27.32
C THR A 745 16.22 -19.65 -26.98
N LYS A 746 17.33 -19.11 -27.51
CA LYS A 746 17.73 -17.73 -27.24
C LYS A 746 16.77 -16.74 -27.90
N GLY A 747 16.21 -15.83 -27.11
CA GLY A 747 15.28 -14.82 -27.59
C GLY A 747 15.98 -13.79 -28.48
N GLY A 748 15.26 -13.27 -29.46
CA GLY A 748 15.63 -12.05 -30.16
C GLY A 748 15.52 -10.82 -29.26
N MET A 749 16.06 -9.71 -29.76
CA MET A 749 16.12 -8.44 -29.05
C MET A 749 15.69 -7.29 -29.96
N ILE A 750 14.86 -6.39 -29.46
CA ILE A 750 14.59 -5.08 -30.07
C ILE A 750 15.27 -4.00 -29.24
N SER A 751 15.95 -3.06 -29.90
CA SER A 751 16.51 -1.87 -29.26
C SER A 751 16.43 -0.61 -30.13
N GLY A 752 16.48 0.53 -29.45
CA GLY A 752 16.48 1.84 -30.07
C GLY A 752 16.51 2.93 -29.02
N THR A 753 16.18 4.14 -29.44
CA THR A 753 16.13 5.34 -28.61
C THR A 753 14.76 6.02 -28.71
N VAL A 754 14.34 6.68 -27.64
CA VAL A 754 13.17 7.56 -27.62
C VAL A 754 13.63 8.95 -27.21
N THR A 755 13.36 9.92 -28.07
CA THR A 755 13.75 11.32 -27.89
C THR A 755 12.53 12.21 -27.93
N ALA A 756 12.57 13.35 -27.23
CA ALA A 756 11.64 14.44 -27.53
C ALA A 756 12.05 15.14 -28.84
N ILE A 757 11.09 15.74 -29.54
CA ILE A 757 11.34 16.49 -30.80
C ILE A 757 12.29 17.69 -30.63
N ASP A 758 12.37 18.24 -29.42
CA ASP A 758 13.29 19.33 -29.04
C ASP A 758 14.66 18.81 -28.51
N GLY A 759 14.86 17.49 -28.48
CA GLY A 759 16.08 16.85 -28.01
C GLY A 759 16.14 16.62 -26.49
N LYS A 760 15.07 16.89 -25.74
CA LYS A 760 15.00 16.57 -24.30
C LYS A 760 14.98 15.08 -24.03
N TYR A 761 15.51 14.70 -22.87
CA TYR A 761 15.42 13.34 -22.34
C TYR A 761 14.10 13.16 -21.59
N LEU A 762 13.37 12.08 -21.90
CA LEU A 762 12.04 11.83 -21.34
C LEU A 762 12.04 10.95 -20.08
N GLY A 763 13.20 10.39 -19.72
CA GLY A 763 13.41 9.63 -18.48
C GLY A 763 12.46 8.44 -18.30
N LYS A 764 12.23 8.04 -17.04
CA LYS A 764 11.43 6.84 -16.72
C LYS A 764 9.93 6.95 -17.07
N SER A 765 9.47 8.10 -17.56
CA SER A 765 8.07 8.37 -17.94
C SER A 765 7.68 7.86 -19.33
N VAL A 766 8.53 7.07 -20.00
CA VAL A 766 8.19 6.40 -21.26
C VAL A 766 8.53 4.91 -21.20
N TYR A 767 7.58 4.10 -21.66
CA TYR A 767 7.74 2.67 -21.84
C TYR A 767 7.52 2.33 -23.31
N VAL A 768 8.40 1.49 -23.85
CA VAL A 768 8.24 0.93 -25.19
C VAL A 768 7.52 -0.40 -25.07
N LYS A 769 6.35 -0.49 -25.71
CA LYS A 769 5.48 -1.67 -25.75
C LYS A 769 5.70 -2.42 -27.06
N VAL A 770 5.81 -3.74 -26.98
CA VAL A 770 5.85 -4.67 -28.11
C VAL A 770 4.59 -5.52 -28.07
N VAL A 771 3.93 -5.61 -29.22
CA VAL A 771 2.71 -6.42 -29.43
C VAL A 771 2.86 -7.26 -30.68
N ASP A 772 2.14 -8.38 -30.75
CA ASP A 772 2.08 -9.22 -31.95
C ASP A 772 1.27 -8.57 -33.09
N LEU A 773 1.00 -9.34 -34.16
CA LEU A 773 0.22 -8.84 -35.30
C LEU A 773 -1.29 -8.74 -35.02
N ASP A 774 -1.79 -9.46 -34.02
CA ASP A 774 -3.20 -9.46 -33.59
C ASP A 774 -3.47 -8.40 -32.50
N GLY A 775 -2.42 -7.75 -31.98
CA GLY A 775 -2.46 -6.64 -31.03
C GLY A 775 -2.24 -7.05 -29.57
N TRP A 776 -1.98 -8.33 -29.30
CA TRP A 776 -1.73 -8.84 -27.95
C TRP A 776 -0.39 -8.35 -27.41
N TYR A 777 -0.36 -8.06 -26.10
CA TYR A 777 0.85 -7.68 -25.41
C TYR A 777 1.86 -8.84 -25.38
N VAL A 778 3.11 -8.55 -25.73
CA VAL A 778 4.22 -9.53 -25.71
C VAL A 778 5.25 -9.14 -24.67
N ALA A 779 5.69 -7.88 -24.68
CA ALA A 779 6.72 -7.38 -23.77
C ALA A 779 6.69 -5.85 -23.70
N SER A 780 7.36 -5.29 -22.68
CA SER A 780 7.68 -3.87 -22.63
C SER A 780 9.00 -3.61 -21.91
N SER A 781 9.55 -2.41 -22.08
CA SER A 781 10.73 -1.95 -21.35
C SER A 781 10.65 -0.44 -21.16
N SER A 782 11.04 0.04 -19.99
CA SER A 782 11.24 1.48 -19.75
C SER A 782 12.39 1.97 -20.63
N ILE A 783 12.33 3.22 -21.07
CA ILE A 783 13.54 3.88 -21.57
C ILE A 783 14.49 4.18 -20.39
N ASP A 784 15.79 4.22 -20.66
CA ASP A 784 16.78 4.69 -19.72
C ASP A 784 16.88 6.22 -19.69
N ALA A 785 17.78 6.72 -18.86
CA ALA A 785 18.09 8.14 -18.69
C ALA A 785 18.40 8.89 -20.01
N MET A 786 18.99 8.21 -20.99
CA MET A 786 19.35 8.77 -22.30
C MET A 786 18.29 8.48 -23.38
N GLY A 787 17.16 7.89 -23.00
CA GLY A 787 16.10 7.47 -23.90
C GLY A 787 16.34 6.11 -24.58
N SER A 788 17.44 5.42 -24.29
CA SER A 788 17.71 4.11 -24.91
C SER A 788 16.87 3.03 -24.25
N TYR A 789 16.43 2.03 -25.02
CA TYR A 789 15.71 0.89 -24.47
C TYR A 789 16.16 -0.42 -25.11
N ARG A 790 15.99 -1.51 -24.35
CA ARG A 790 16.15 -2.88 -24.83
C ARG A 790 15.00 -3.75 -24.36
N ILE A 791 14.46 -4.54 -25.28
CA ILE A 791 13.48 -5.59 -25.02
C ILE A 791 14.12 -6.88 -25.53
N VAL A 792 14.33 -7.83 -24.61
CA VAL A 792 15.02 -9.12 -24.83
C VAL A 792 14.04 -10.27 -24.64
N GLY A 793 14.44 -11.51 -24.94
CA GLY A 793 13.57 -12.69 -24.76
C GLY A 793 12.45 -12.81 -25.80
N LEU A 794 12.48 -12.03 -26.89
CA LEU A 794 11.41 -12.03 -27.88
C LEU A 794 11.45 -13.30 -28.75
N PRO A 795 10.32 -14.01 -28.95
CA PRO A 795 10.24 -15.07 -29.95
C PRO A 795 10.56 -14.58 -31.37
N ALA A 796 10.83 -15.52 -32.29
CA ALA A 796 10.98 -15.18 -33.71
C ALA A 796 9.61 -14.83 -34.30
N GLY A 797 9.44 -13.61 -34.83
CA GLY A 797 8.12 -13.11 -35.19
C GLY A 797 8.14 -11.75 -35.90
N ASN A 798 6.94 -11.19 -36.11
CA ASN A 798 6.77 -9.81 -36.55
C ASN A 798 5.92 -9.09 -35.50
N TYR A 799 6.35 -7.92 -35.07
CA TYR A 799 5.76 -7.20 -33.94
C TYR A 799 5.49 -5.75 -34.28
N PHE A 800 4.39 -5.18 -33.79
CA PHE A 800 4.27 -3.72 -33.72
C PHE A 800 4.94 -3.21 -32.44
N VAL A 801 5.56 -2.04 -32.53
CA VAL A 801 6.30 -1.42 -31.42
C VAL A 801 5.79 0.01 -31.26
N SER A 802 5.46 0.42 -30.04
CA SER A 802 5.05 1.79 -29.72
C SER A 802 5.75 2.32 -28.48
N ALA A 803 6.13 3.60 -28.50
CA ALA A 803 6.59 4.32 -27.33
C ALA A 803 5.41 5.07 -26.71
N ILE A 804 5.15 4.83 -25.43
CA ILE A 804 4.00 5.36 -24.69
C ILE A 804 4.51 6.17 -23.50
N TYR A 805 4.15 7.45 -23.44
CA TYR A 805 4.36 8.26 -22.24
C TYR A 805 3.36 7.81 -21.16
N PHE A 806 3.88 7.45 -19.99
CA PHE A 806 3.12 7.01 -18.83
C PHE A 806 3.75 7.62 -17.58
N SER A 807 2.95 8.34 -16.79
CA SER A 807 3.32 8.69 -15.42
C SER A 807 2.47 7.88 -14.45
N SER A 808 3.07 7.49 -13.32
CA SER A 808 2.37 6.84 -12.21
C SER A 808 1.57 7.82 -11.36
N ALA A 809 1.85 9.13 -11.48
CA ALA A 809 0.99 10.19 -11.00
C ALA A 809 -0.07 10.52 -12.07
N PRO A 810 -1.26 11.06 -11.70
CA PRO A 810 -2.29 11.46 -12.66
C PRO A 810 -1.95 12.75 -13.45
N VAL A 811 -0.68 12.97 -13.82
CA VAL A 811 -0.28 14.07 -14.69
C VAL A 811 -0.66 13.80 -16.16
N PRO A 812 -1.13 14.82 -16.90
CA PRO A 812 -1.37 14.74 -18.32
C PRO A 812 -0.05 14.50 -19.05
N PRO A 813 0.03 13.50 -19.92
CA PRO A 813 1.22 13.24 -20.71
C PRO A 813 1.65 14.48 -21.48
N LEU A 814 2.86 14.96 -21.18
CA LEU A 814 3.48 16.12 -21.83
C LEU A 814 3.83 15.84 -23.30
N TYR A 815 3.91 14.57 -23.67
CA TYR A 815 4.26 14.09 -25.01
C TYR A 815 3.22 13.09 -25.53
N THR A 816 3.00 13.10 -26.84
CA THR A 816 2.20 12.07 -27.51
C THR A 816 2.90 10.72 -27.43
N GLY A 817 2.14 9.63 -27.44
CA GLY A 817 2.71 8.34 -27.80
C GLY A 817 3.03 8.29 -29.30
N LYS A 818 3.80 7.28 -29.74
CA LYS A 818 4.10 7.09 -31.17
C LYS A 818 4.23 5.61 -31.51
N VAL A 819 3.68 5.20 -32.65
CA VAL A 819 3.90 3.85 -33.22
C VAL A 819 5.12 3.87 -34.15
N TYR A 820 5.91 2.80 -34.17
CA TYR A 820 7.15 2.75 -34.96
C TYR A 820 6.87 2.93 -36.45
N LYS A 821 7.45 3.99 -37.03
CA LYS A 821 7.20 4.46 -38.41
C LYS A 821 5.71 4.67 -38.74
N GLY A 822 4.88 4.91 -37.72
CA GLY A 822 3.46 5.23 -37.84
C GLY A 822 3.16 6.66 -37.38
N GLU A 823 1.87 6.90 -37.12
CA GLU A 823 1.34 8.19 -36.64
C GLU A 823 1.66 8.41 -35.13
N ASP A 824 1.60 9.68 -34.70
CA ASP A 824 1.52 10.02 -33.28
C ASP A 824 0.15 9.58 -32.73
N CYS A 825 0.15 9.02 -31.53
CA CYS A 825 -1.04 8.45 -30.89
C CYS A 825 -1.30 9.05 -29.52
N VAL A 826 -2.56 8.96 -29.08
CA VAL A 826 -2.95 9.25 -27.71
C VAL A 826 -2.26 8.28 -26.73
N PRO A 827 -2.18 8.60 -25.43
CA PRO A 827 -1.54 7.75 -24.43
C PRO A 827 -2.17 6.35 -24.42
N GLY A 828 -1.35 5.32 -24.30
CA GLY A 828 -1.75 3.92 -24.46
C GLY A 828 -1.65 3.39 -25.90
N CYS A 829 -1.72 4.25 -26.92
CA CYS A 829 -1.55 3.91 -28.34
C CYS A 829 -2.32 2.65 -28.78
N PHE A 830 -3.63 2.60 -28.48
CA PHE A 830 -4.48 1.42 -28.66
C PHE A 830 -4.49 0.86 -30.09
N ASN A 831 -4.42 1.73 -31.11
CA ASN A 831 -4.37 1.34 -32.52
C ASN A 831 -2.93 1.22 -33.06
N VAL A 832 -2.20 0.21 -32.56
CA VAL A 832 -0.82 -0.13 -32.95
C VAL A 832 -0.64 -0.60 -34.40
N VAL A 833 -1.70 -1.12 -35.04
CA VAL A 833 -1.61 -1.74 -36.38
C VAL A 833 -1.37 -0.75 -37.51
N LYS A 834 -1.42 0.56 -37.24
CA LYS A 834 -0.99 1.64 -38.14
C LYS A 834 0.54 1.78 -38.28
N GLY A 835 1.33 1.02 -37.51
CA GLY A 835 2.79 1.04 -37.57
C GLY A 835 3.41 0.25 -38.72
N THR A 836 4.74 0.25 -38.79
CA THR A 836 5.48 -0.75 -39.58
C THR A 836 5.89 -1.92 -38.67
N PRO A 837 5.54 -3.17 -38.99
CA PRO A 837 5.95 -4.31 -38.17
C PRO A 837 7.46 -4.54 -38.23
N VAL A 838 8.07 -4.79 -37.07
CA VAL A 838 9.48 -5.11 -36.87
C VAL A 838 9.64 -6.63 -36.89
N ARG A 839 10.43 -7.15 -37.82
CA ARG A 839 10.73 -8.58 -37.92
C ARG A 839 11.92 -8.93 -37.02
N VAL A 840 11.68 -9.82 -36.06
CA VAL A 840 12.70 -10.40 -35.17
C VAL A 840 12.96 -11.83 -35.61
N ALA A 841 14.23 -12.22 -35.72
CA ALA A 841 14.65 -13.60 -35.94
C ALA A 841 15.19 -14.19 -34.63
N GLU A 842 15.23 -15.52 -34.56
CA GLU A 842 15.76 -16.28 -33.42
C GLU A 842 17.16 -15.78 -33.03
N GLY A 843 17.37 -15.49 -31.73
CA GLY A 843 18.61 -14.94 -31.17
C GLY A 843 19.08 -13.59 -31.74
N ALA A 844 18.35 -12.95 -32.65
CA ALA A 844 18.83 -11.80 -33.41
C ALA A 844 18.52 -10.46 -32.73
N SER A 845 19.50 -9.55 -32.74
CA SER A 845 19.33 -8.17 -32.26
C SER A 845 18.92 -7.24 -33.40
N VAL A 846 17.76 -6.60 -33.27
CA VAL A 846 17.20 -5.60 -34.18
C VAL A 846 17.29 -4.22 -33.53
N ALA A 847 18.33 -3.46 -33.91
CA ALA A 847 18.58 -2.11 -33.42
C ALA A 847 18.04 -1.03 -34.38
N GLY A 848 17.97 0.22 -33.92
CA GLY A 848 17.49 1.36 -34.72
C GLY A 848 15.95 1.44 -34.81
N ILE A 849 15.26 0.90 -33.80
CA ILE A 849 13.81 1.04 -33.64
C ILE A 849 13.57 2.33 -32.84
N ASP A 850 13.92 3.46 -33.44
CA ASP A 850 13.94 4.77 -32.79
C ASP A 850 12.59 5.51 -32.87
N PHE A 851 12.31 6.33 -31.87
CA PHE A 851 11.13 7.15 -31.74
C PHE A 851 11.49 8.62 -31.44
N THR A 852 10.71 9.54 -32.00
CA THR A 852 10.74 10.95 -31.63
C THR A 852 9.32 11.38 -31.26
N LEU A 853 9.10 11.66 -29.98
CA LEU A 853 7.80 12.05 -29.43
C LEU A 853 7.60 13.56 -29.55
N HIS A 854 6.40 13.97 -29.94
CA HIS A 854 6.03 15.38 -30.05
C HIS A 854 5.38 15.86 -28.75
N ARG A 855 5.59 17.13 -28.40
CA ARG A 855 4.90 17.75 -27.26
C ARG A 855 3.39 17.68 -27.51
N ALA A 856 2.65 17.12 -26.57
CA ALA A 856 1.22 16.93 -26.73
C ALA A 856 0.48 18.26 -26.80
N GLY A 857 -0.62 18.29 -27.54
CA GLY A 857 -1.64 19.32 -27.41
C GLY A 857 -2.52 19.04 -26.19
N ALA A 858 -3.21 20.08 -25.72
CA ALA A 858 -4.17 19.97 -24.62
C ALA A 858 -5.48 20.70 -24.92
N ILE A 859 -6.56 20.27 -24.27
CA ILE A 859 -7.85 20.97 -24.24
C ILE A 859 -8.05 21.52 -22.83
N SER A 860 -8.52 22.76 -22.69
CA SER A 860 -8.94 23.31 -21.40
C SER A 860 -10.21 24.18 -21.48
N GLY A 861 -10.93 24.24 -20.37
CA GLY A 861 -12.16 25.02 -20.23
C GLY A 861 -12.74 24.96 -18.82
N THR A 862 -13.92 25.50 -18.65
CA THR A 862 -14.68 25.50 -17.39
C THR A 862 -16.03 24.81 -17.53
N VAL A 863 -16.42 24.07 -16.51
CA VAL A 863 -17.74 23.44 -16.38
C VAL A 863 -18.61 24.32 -15.49
N ARG A 864 -19.79 24.69 -15.98
CA ARG A 864 -20.70 25.61 -15.28
C ARG A 864 -22.13 25.11 -15.32
N ALA A 865 -22.94 25.57 -14.38
CA ALA A 865 -24.38 25.34 -14.35
C ALA A 865 -25.07 26.29 -15.34
N ALA A 866 -25.85 25.74 -16.28
CA ALA A 866 -26.48 26.51 -17.35
C ALA A 866 -27.57 27.50 -16.87
N ASP A 867 -28.12 27.27 -15.68
CA ASP A 867 -29.20 28.07 -15.08
C ASP A 867 -28.69 29.25 -14.24
N THR A 868 -27.54 29.10 -13.60
CA THR A 868 -27.00 30.01 -12.58
C THR A 868 -25.63 30.59 -12.93
N GLY A 869 -24.89 29.96 -13.86
CA GLY A 869 -23.50 30.32 -14.21
C GLY A 869 -22.45 29.94 -13.15
N ALA A 870 -22.89 29.32 -12.04
CA ALA A 870 -22.01 28.78 -11.00
C ALA A 870 -21.08 27.71 -11.58
N THR A 871 -19.87 27.59 -11.04
CA THR A 871 -18.90 26.56 -11.42
C THR A 871 -19.37 25.20 -10.93
N VAL A 872 -19.36 24.18 -11.79
CA VAL A 872 -19.69 22.80 -11.37
C VAL A 872 -18.38 22.05 -11.18
N ALA A 873 -18.00 21.93 -9.92
CA ALA A 873 -16.80 21.24 -9.50
C ALA A 873 -16.87 19.73 -9.78
N HIS A 874 -15.71 19.10 -9.97
CA HIS A 874 -15.56 17.64 -10.04
C HIS A 874 -16.30 16.91 -11.17
N ALA A 875 -16.88 17.62 -12.14
CA ALA A 875 -17.48 16.97 -13.32
C ALA A 875 -16.42 16.19 -14.13
N ARG A 876 -16.74 14.98 -14.57
CA ARG A 876 -15.81 14.16 -15.37
C ARG A 876 -15.88 14.62 -16.82
N VAL A 877 -14.72 14.92 -17.40
CA VAL A 877 -14.58 15.36 -18.78
C VAL A 877 -13.95 14.24 -19.61
N GLU A 878 -14.62 13.87 -20.70
CA GLU A 878 -14.26 12.79 -21.62
C GLU A 878 -13.95 13.37 -23.00
N VAL A 879 -12.90 12.87 -23.65
CA VAL A 879 -12.46 13.29 -24.98
C VAL A 879 -12.52 12.10 -25.93
N TYR A 880 -13.22 12.30 -27.04
CA TYR A 880 -13.48 11.30 -28.07
C TYR A 880 -12.89 11.73 -29.43
N ASP A 881 -12.63 10.77 -30.31
CA ASP A 881 -12.33 11.02 -31.73
C ASP A 881 -13.60 11.09 -32.60
N GLY A 882 -13.41 11.11 -33.92
CA GLY A 882 -14.48 11.12 -34.91
C GLY A 882 -15.20 9.78 -35.12
N ASP A 883 -14.64 8.66 -34.63
CA ASP A 883 -15.26 7.34 -34.67
C ASP A 883 -16.01 7.02 -33.35
N SER A 884 -16.09 8.01 -32.45
CA SER A 884 -16.70 7.93 -31.10
C SER A 884 -15.94 7.00 -30.13
N GLU A 885 -14.65 6.75 -30.36
CA GLU A 885 -13.80 6.03 -29.41
C GLU A 885 -13.38 6.97 -28.25
N LEU A 886 -13.48 6.50 -27.00
CA LEU A 886 -13.05 7.26 -25.82
C LEU A 886 -11.52 7.23 -25.72
N LEU A 887 -10.87 8.36 -25.99
CA LEU A 887 -9.41 8.44 -26.01
C LEU A 887 -8.82 8.67 -24.61
N LEU A 888 -9.43 9.57 -23.84
CA LEU A 888 -8.98 9.94 -22.50
C LEU A 888 -10.09 10.63 -21.70
N SER A 889 -9.93 10.67 -20.37
CA SER A 889 -10.83 11.43 -19.49
C SER A 889 -10.12 11.89 -18.22
N GLY A 890 -10.53 13.05 -17.71
CA GLY A 890 -10.10 13.58 -16.40
C GLY A 890 -11.28 14.23 -15.68
N VAL A 891 -11.00 15.07 -14.70
CA VAL A 891 -12.01 15.64 -13.80
C VAL A 891 -11.76 17.13 -13.61
N ALA A 892 -12.83 17.94 -13.54
CA ALA A 892 -12.75 19.36 -13.25
C ALA A 892 -12.37 19.60 -11.76
N ASN A 893 -11.61 20.65 -11.47
CA ASN A 893 -11.21 21.01 -10.12
C ASN A 893 -12.38 21.61 -9.29
N ALA A 894 -12.10 22.07 -8.07
CA ALA A 894 -13.07 22.73 -7.19
C ALA A 894 -13.67 24.01 -7.79
N GLN A 895 -12.99 24.64 -8.74
CA GLN A 895 -13.39 25.84 -9.47
C GLN A 895 -14.10 25.48 -10.80
N GLY A 896 -14.37 24.20 -11.07
CA GLY A 896 -14.98 23.70 -12.31
C GLY A 896 -14.05 23.78 -13.52
N GLU A 897 -12.77 24.12 -13.35
CA GLU A 897 -11.80 24.22 -14.44
C GLU A 897 -11.18 22.86 -14.74
N TYR A 898 -10.89 22.58 -16.01
CA TYR A 898 -10.28 21.32 -16.42
C TYR A 898 -9.22 21.53 -17.51
N ARG A 899 -8.23 20.63 -17.52
CA ARG A 899 -7.18 20.54 -18.54
C ARG A 899 -6.88 19.08 -18.85
N LEU A 900 -6.92 18.71 -20.13
CA LEU A 900 -6.64 17.36 -20.63
C LEU A 900 -5.56 17.41 -21.70
N GLY A 901 -4.37 16.89 -21.39
CA GLY A 901 -3.21 16.77 -22.28
C GLY A 901 -3.10 15.40 -22.97
N GLY A 902 -1.97 15.16 -23.65
CA GLY A 902 -1.69 13.91 -24.36
C GLY A 902 -2.20 13.82 -25.80
N LEU A 903 -2.85 14.86 -26.33
CA LEU A 903 -3.54 14.81 -27.63
C LEU A 903 -2.60 15.13 -28.81
N PRO A 904 -2.55 14.28 -29.86
CA PRO A 904 -1.99 14.65 -31.15
C PRO A 904 -2.71 15.83 -31.82
N THR A 905 -2.18 16.29 -32.96
CA THR A 905 -2.86 17.31 -33.78
C THR A 905 -4.07 16.67 -34.43
N GLY A 906 -5.28 17.17 -34.15
CA GLY A 906 -6.50 16.48 -34.56
C GLY A 906 -7.79 17.27 -34.31
N ARG A 907 -8.91 16.60 -34.57
CA ARG A 907 -10.26 17.05 -34.21
C ARG A 907 -10.86 16.08 -33.21
N TYR A 908 -11.36 16.62 -32.11
CA TYR A 908 -11.84 15.87 -30.96
C TYR A 908 -13.20 16.37 -30.52
N TYR A 909 -13.95 15.52 -29.83
CA TYR A 909 -15.26 15.83 -29.27
C TYR A 909 -15.20 15.71 -27.75
N VAL A 910 -15.68 16.74 -27.06
CA VAL A 910 -15.65 16.80 -25.59
C VAL A 910 -17.05 16.56 -25.05
N LYS A 911 -17.13 15.65 -24.08
CA LYS A 911 -18.36 15.29 -23.37
C LYS A 911 -18.09 15.43 -21.88
N VAL A 912 -18.91 16.22 -21.20
CA VAL A 912 -18.87 16.33 -19.74
C VAL A 912 -19.98 15.48 -19.17
N VAL A 913 -19.63 14.55 -18.28
CA VAL A 913 -20.58 13.72 -17.53
C VAL A 913 -20.52 14.11 -16.06
N PRO A 914 -21.67 14.35 -15.40
CA PRO A 914 -21.71 14.40 -13.95
C PRO A 914 -21.32 13.04 -13.40
N VAL A 915 -20.56 13.02 -12.30
CA VAL A 915 -19.72 11.87 -11.95
C VAL A 915 -20.55 10.62 -11.64
N VAL A 916 -20.19 9.52 -12.32
CA VAL A 916 -19.99 8.21 -11.69
C VAL A 916 -18.70 7.65 -12.29
N LYS A 917 -17.81 7.05 -11.48
CA LYS A 917 -16.73 6.19 -11.98
C LYS A 917 -16.81 4.82 -11.31
N ARG A 918 -16.69 3.77 -12.13
CA ARG A 918 -16.25 2.44 -11.71
C ARG A 918 -14.77 2.28 -12.08
N GLN A 919 -14.02 1.54 -11.26
CA GLN A 919 -12.85 0.77 -11.69
C GLN A 919 -12.87 -0.59 -10.98
N ASN A 920 -12.46 -1.64 -11.68
CA ASN A 920 -12.24 -3.00 -11.13
C ASN A 920 -13.40 -3.58 -10.29
N GLY A 921 -14.63 -3.49 -10.81
CA GLY A 921 -15.82 -4.14 -10.23
C GLY A 921 -16.38 -3.50 -8.95
N HIS A 922 -15.60 -2.67 -8.26
CA HIS A 922 -15.95 -2.08 -6.97
C HIS A 922 -16.09 -0.55 -7.05
N VAL A 923 -16.94 0.03 -6.19
CA VAL A 923 -17.29 1.46 -6.22
C VAL A 923 -16.44 2.22 -5.20
N TYR A 924 -15.53 3.07 -5.68
CA TYR A 924 -14.56 3.78 -4.84
C TYR A 924 -14.63 5.32 -4.89
N SER A 925 -15.59 5.92 -5.59
CA SER A 925 -15.73 7.39 -5.61
C SER A 925 -17.20 7.83 -5.66
N ALA A 926 -17.56 8.75 -4.76
CA ALA A 926 -18.87 9.35 -4.69
C ALA A 926 -19.07 10.45 -5.75
N PRO A 927 -20.26 10.59 -6.33
CA PRO A 927 -20.69 11.85 -6.94
C PRO A 927 -20.92 12.91 -5.85
N LEU A 928 -20.47 14.15 -6.06
CA LEU A 928 -20.84 15.25 -5.16
C LEU A 928 -22.32 15.67 -5.34
N PRO A 929 -23.00 16.18 -4.27
CA PRO A 929 -24.41 16.56 -4.31
C PRO A 929 -24.77 17.58 -5.39
N GLU A 930 -23.83 18.44 -5.78
CA GLU A 930 -24.05 19.44 -6.82
C GLU A 930 -24.01 18.84 -8.24
N ALA A 931 -23.08 17.93 -8.52
CA ALA A 931 -22.88 17.38 -9.85
C ALA A 931 -24.04 16.47 -10.30
N VAL A 932 -24.63 15.68 -9.38
CA VAL A 932 -25.71 14.72 -9.70
C VAL A 932 -27.02 15.35 -10.16
N ASP A 933 -27.23 16.65 -9.92
CA ASP A 933 -28.40 17.37 -10.40
C ASP A 933 -28.33 17.71 -11.90
N TYR A 934 -27.24 17.38 -12.60
CA TYR A 934 -27.03 17.76 -14.00
C TYR A 934 -27.16 16.60 -14.99
N MET A 935 -27.32 16.94 -16.27
CA MET A 935 -27.30 16.02 -17.41
C MET A 935 -25.93 16.03 -18.10
N ALA A 936 -25.48 14.88 -18.61
CA ALA A 936 -24.31 14.82 -19.48
C ALA A 936 -24.50 15.72 -20.71
N THR A 937 -23.45 16.44 -21.13
CA THR A 937 -23.52 17.51 -22.14
C THR A 937 -22.27 17.51 -23.01
N LEU A 938 -22.43 17.67 -24.33
CA LEU A 938 -21.32 17.85 -25.27
C LEU A 938 -20.91 19.33 -25.35
N PHE A 939 -19.64 19.59 -25.67
CA PHE A 939 -19.17 20.93 -25.99
C PHE A 939 -19.98 21.56 -27.15
N GLY A 940 -20.34 22.83 -26.97
CA GLY A 940 -21.44 23.48 -27.71
C GLY A 940 -22.81 23.36 -27.02
N ASP A 941 -22.82 23.06 -25.72
CA ASP A 941 -23.98 23.01 -24.82
C ASP A 941 -25.15 22.14 -25.32
N LEU A 942 -24.82 21.02 -25.98
CA LEU A 942 -25.80 20.06 -26.49
C LEU A 942 -25.99 18.92 -25.47
N PRO A 943 -27.19 18.75 -24.86
CA PRO A 943 -27.43 17.66 -23.92
C PRO A 943 -27.21 16.28 -24.56
N CYS A 944 -26.38 15.47 -23.91
CA CYS A 944 -25.99 14.13 -24.35
C CYS A 944 -26.73 13.08 -23.52
N VAL A 945 -27.83 12.56 -24.07
CA VAL A 945 -28.66 11.53 -23.45
C VAL A 945 -28.60 10.22 -24.24
N ASN A 946 -28.66 9.09 -23.54
CA ASN A 946 -28.76 7.72 -24.07
C ASN A 946 -27.79 7.40 -25.22
N LEU A 947 -26.53 7.05 -24.87
CA LEU A 947 -25.46 6.71 -25.84
C LEU A 947 -25.39 7.71 -27.01
N CYS A 948 -25.41 9.01 -26.68
CA CYS A 948 -25.48 10.04 -27.70
C CYS A 948 -24.26 10.01 -28.63
N ASP A 949 -24.50 10.18 -29.93
CA ASP A 949 -23.47 10.38 -30.93
C ASP A 949 -22.68 11.67 -30.61
N VAL A 950 -21.45 11.48 -30.11
CA VAL A 950 -20.56 12.56 -29.65
C VAL A 950 -20.15 13.49 -30.80
N THR A 951 -20.21 13.01 -32.06
CA THR A 951 -19.84 13.79 -33.24
C THR A 951 -20.83 14.92 -33.54
N ARG A 952 -22.00 14.92 -32.89
CA ARG A 952 -23.01 15.99 -32.93
C ARG A 952 -22.63 17.22 -32.10
N GLY A 953 -21.62 17.11 -31.23
CA GLY A 953 -21.04 18.24 -30.52
C GLY A 953 -20.19 19.13 -31.43
N VAL A 954 -19.72 20.26 -30.90
CA VAL A 954 -18.75 21.10 -31.62
C VAL A 954 -17.38 20.42 -31.59
N ALA A 955 -16.77 20.20 -32.75
CA ALA A 955 -15.43 19.62 -32.84
C ALA A 955 -14.36 20.62 -32.37
N VAL A 956 -13.59 20.24 -31.35
CA VAL A 956 -12.43 20.97 -30.86
C VAL A 956 -11.23 20.64 -31.75
N SER A 957 -10.57 21.66 -32.31
CA SER A 957 -9.30 21.47 -33.03
C SER A 957 -8.14 21.65 -32.07
N VAL A 958 -7.20 20.70 -32.07
CA VAL A 958 -6.01 20.70 -31.20
C VAL A 958 -4.75 20.70 -32.06
N THR A 959 -3.77 21.50 -31.66
CA THR A 959 -2.42 21.54 -32.23
C THR A 959 -1.43 20.96 -31.20
N MET A 960 -0.50 20.09 -31.63
CA MET A 960 0.60 19.64 -30.78
C MET A 960 1.43 20.80 -30.23
N GLY A 961 1.76 20.73 -28.93
CA GLY A 961 2.49 21.75 -28.19
C GLY A 961 1.64 22.94 -27.69
N GLU A 962 0.40 23.09 -28.15
CA GLU A 962 -0.50 24.18 -27.78
C GLU A 962 -1.64 23.72 -26.85
N THR A 963 -2.28 24.68 -26.18
CA THR A 963 -3.54 24.43 -25.44
C THR A 963 -4.69 25.10 -26.16
N THR A 964 -5.68 24.32 -26.58
CA THR A 964 -6.98 24.84 -27.04
C THR A 964 -7.85 25.16 -25.82
N SER A 965 -7.79 26.42 -25.39
CA SER A 965 -8.55 26.94 -24.24
C SER A 965 -9.96 27.43 -24.63
N ASN A 966 -10.78 27.74 -23.62
CA ASN A 966 -12.19 28.20 -23.75
C ASN A 966 -13.13 27.13 -24.31
N VAL A 967 -12.86 25.86 -24.00
CA VAL A 967 -13.78 24.74 -24.27
C VAL A 967 -14.76 24.61 -23.10
N ASP A 968 -15.49 25.70 -22.84
CA ASP A 968 -16.42 25.79 -21.72
C ASP A 968 -17.70 24.96 -22.00
N VAL A 969 -18.26 24.33 -20.97
CA VAL A 969 -19.47 23.49 -21.09
C VAL A 969 -20.48 23.85 -19.99
N ALA A 970 -21.68 24.24 -20.40
CA ALA A 970 -22.78 24.58 -19.52
C ALA A 970 -23.70 23.36 -19.30
N LEU A 971 -23.59 22.74 -18.13
CA LEU A 971 -24.42 21.61 -17.71
C LEU A 971 -25.85 22.06 -17.39
N SER A 972 -26.83 21.47 -18.07
CA SER A 972 -28.26 21.67 -17.75
C SER A 972 -28.70 20.75 -16.62
N ARG A 973 -29.53 21.24 -15.69
CA ARG A 973 -30.12 20.40 -14.64
C ARG A 973 -30.98 19.28 -15.25
N GLY A 974 -30.82 18.06 -14.74
CA GLY A 974 -31.72 16.95 -14.95
C GLY A 974 -32.80 16.89 -13.86
N ASP A 975 -33.86 16.15 -14.15
CA ASP A 975 -34.96 15.87 -13.24
C ASP A 975 -34.67 14.60 -12.42
N GLY A 976 -35.55 14.25 -11.48
CA GLY A 976 -35.35 13.11 -10.58
C GLY A 976 -36.54 12.15 -10.46
N ILE A 977 -36.28 10.99 -9.87
CA ILE A 977 -37.27 9.99 -9.47
C ILE A 977 -37.05 9.71 -7.98
N ALA A 978 -38.11 9.74 -7.17
CA ALA A 978 -38.03 9.53 -5.73
C ALA A 978 -39.16 8.66 -5.18
N GLY A 979 -38.87 7.93 -4.11
CA GLY A 979 -39.82 7.06 -3.43
C GLY A 979 -39.20 6.38 -2.21
N LYS A 980 -39.88 5.37 -1.69
CA LYS A 980 -39.45 4.55 -0.56
C LYS A 980 -39.29 3.08 -0.93
N VAL A 981 -38.33 2.38 -0.33
CA VAL A 981 -38.35 0.92 -0.22
C VAL A 981 -38.76 0.54 1.19
N ILE A 982 -39.79 -0.31 1.33
CA ILE A 982 -40.32 -0.75 2.62
C ILE A 982 -40.43 -2.28 2.71
N THR A 983 -40.49 -2.81 3.92
CA THR A 983 -40.77 -4.23 4.19
C THR A 983 -42.24 -4.56 3.92
N GLY A 984 -42.49 -5.74 3.32
CA GLY A 984 -43.85 -6.21 3.01
C GLY A 984 -44.77 -6.41 4.22
N GLU A 985 -44.23 -6.84 5.37
CA GLU A 985 -45.03 -7.17 6.55
C GLU A 985 -45.22 -5.99 7.53
N THR A 986 -44.20 -5.15 7.68
CA THR A 986 -44.16 -4.13 8.75
C THR A 986 -44.18 -2.69 8.24
N GLY A 987 -44.00 -2.46 6.94
CA GLY A 987 -43.99 -1.11 6.35
C GLY A 987 -42.82 -0.24 6.83
N VAL A 988 -41.79 -0.85 7.41
CA VAL A 988 -40.58 -0.19 7.87
C VAL A 988 -39.68 0.06 6.66
N GLY A 989 -39.04 1.22 6.60
CA GLY A 989 -38.08 1.53 5.53
C GLY A 989 -36.94 0.52 5.51
N VAL A 990 -36.60 0.00 4.33
CA VAL A 990 -35.44 -0.88 4.14
C VAL A 990 -34.26 0.00 3.73
N PRO A 991 -33.25 0.21 4.60
CA PRO A 991 -32.08 0.99 4.25
C PRO A 991 -31.14 0.20 3.34
N TYR A 992 -30.26 0.91 2.63
CA TYR A 992 -29.18 0.32 1.83
C TYR A 992 -29.65 -0.60 0.68
N VAL A 993 -30.83 -0.34 0.11
CA VAL A 993 -31.32 -0.98 -1.13
C VAL A 993 -30.81 -0.17 -2.32
N LEU A 994 -30.19 -0.84 -3.31
CA LEU A 994 -29.68 -0.21 -4.52
C LEU A 994 -30.76 -0.15 -5.60
N LEU A 995 -31.22 1.07 -5.91
CA LEU A 995 -32.07 1.36 -7.06
C LEU A 995 -31.20 1.60 -8.30
N SER A 996 -31.44 0.83 -9.36
CA SER A 996 -30.80 0.99 -10.66
C SER A 996 -31.80 1.41 -11.72
N VAL A 997 -31.44 2.41 -12.55
CA VAL A 997 -32.31 2.96 -13.59
C VAL A 997 -31.89 2.50 -14.98
N PHE A 998 -32.88 2.19 -15.81
CA PHE A 998 -32.74 1.70 -17.17
C PHE A 998 -33.66 2.49 -18.11
N ASP A 999 -33.30 2.59 -19.39
CA ASP A 999 -34.12 3.24 -20.42
C ASP A 999 -35.22 2.33 -20.99
N SER A 1000 -35.96 2.84 -21.97
CA SER A 1000 -37.00 2.10 -22.68
C SER A 1000 -36.50 0.96 -23.57
N ALA A 1001 -35.20 0.74 -23.69
CA ALA A 1001 -34.60 -0.43 -24.35
C ALA A 1001 -34.08 -1.45 -23.32
N GLY A 1002 -34.31 -1.24 -22.01
CA GLY A 1002 -33.76 -2.06 -20.94
C GLY A 1002 -32.25 -1.87 -20.74
N THR A 1003 -31.66 -0.82 -21.33
CA THR A 1003 -30.23 -0.52 -21.18
C THR A 1003 -30.01 0.30 -19.92
N TRP A 1004 -29.02 -0.08 -19.10
CA TRP A 1004 -28.67 0.64 -17.87
C TRP A 1004 -28.15 2.05 -18.21
N VAL A 1005 -28.76 3.10 -17.66
CA VAL A 1005 -28.47 4.49 -18.04
C VAL A 1005 -27.38 5.17 -17.19
N GLY A 1006 -26.71 4.43 -16.30
CA GLY A 1006 -25.65 4.97 -15.45
C GLY A 1006 -26.11 5.66 -14.17
N PHE A 1007 -27.43 5.80 -13.97
CA PHE A 1007 -28.01 6.44 -12.79
C PHE A 1007 -28.47 5.41 -11.76
N GLN A 1008 -28.11 5.63 -10.49
CA GLN A 1008 -28.46 4.79 -9.36
C GLN A 1008 -28.75 5.66 -8.13
N ALA A 1009 -29.48 5.12 -7.15
CA ALA A 1009 -29.66 5.70 -5.82
C ALA A 1009 -29.71 4.59 -4.78
N TRP A 1010 -29.26 4.86 -3.56
CA TRP A 1010 -29.47 3.97 -2.42
C TRP A 1010 -30.59 4.51 -1.53
N THR A 1011 -31.26 3.65 -0.78
CA THR A 1011 -32.15 4.10 0.29
C THR A 1011 -31.40 4.54 1.54
N ASP A 1012 -31.89 5.61 2.17
CA ASP A 1012 -31.43 6.10 3.46
C ASP A 1012 -31.89 5.20 4.63
N ALA A 1013 -31.54 5.59 5.86
CA ALA A 1013 -31.95 4.89 7.10
C ALA A 1013 -33.48 4.73 7.28
N ASN A 1014 -34.30 5.49 6.55
CA ASN A 1014 -35.77 5.50 6.59
C ASN A 1014 -36.39 4.84 5.34
N GLY A 1015 -35.58 4.23 4.48
CA GLY A 1015 -36.00 3.64 3.22
C GLY A 1015 -36.23 4.65 2.09
N ASP A 1016 -35.97 5.95 2.26
CA ASP A 1016 -36.15 6.98 1.22
C ASP A 1016 -35.01 6.96 0.20
N TYR A 1017 -35.31 7.01 -1.10
CA TYR A 1017 -34.33 7.18 -2.17
C TYR A 1017 -34.70 8.30 -3.14
N ARG A 1018 -33.70 8.85 -3.84
CA ARG A 1018 -33.89 9.82 -4.92
C ARG A 1018 -32.79 9.70 -5.97
N VAL A 1019 -33.17 9.26 -7.18
CA VAL A 1019 -32.32 9.35 -8.38
C VAL A 1019 -32.41 10.77 -8.95
N ARG A 1020 -31.30 11.34 -9.41
CA ARG A 1020 -31.16 12.71 -9.94
C ARG A 1020 -30.48 12.67 -11.32
N GLY A 1021 -30.51 13.79 -12.05
CA GLY A 1021 -29.78 13.95 -13.32
C GLY A 1021 -30.45 13.29 -14.54
N LEU A 1022 -31.67 12.77 -14.39
CA LEU A 1022 -32.41 12.09 -15.45
C LEU A 1022 -32.98 13.10 -16.46
N SER A 1023 -32.96 12.73 -17.74
CA SER A 1023 -33.61 13.55 -18.77
C SER A 1023 -35.13 13.33 -18.78
N PRO A 1024 -35.95 14.28 -19.28
CA PRO A 1024 -37.36 14.01 -19.52
C PRO A 1024 -37.54 12.83 -20.48
N GLY A 1025 -38.17 11.75 -20.02
CA GLY A 1025 -38.14 10.46 -20.69
C GLY A 1025 -38.86 9.37 -19.91
N ARG A 1026 -38.81 8.13 -20.43
CA ARG A 1026 -39.45 6.96 -19.83
C ARG A 1026 -38.37 5.97 -19.37
N TYR A 1027 -38.45 5.59 -18.11
CA TYR A 1027 -37.43 4.79 -17.42
C TYR A 1027 -38.04 3.60 -16.68
N TYR A 1028 -37.23 2.59 -16.43
CA TYR A 1028 -37.55 1.41 -15.65
C TYR A 1028 -36.60 1.36 -14.45
N LEU A 1029 -37.09 0.92 -13.30
CA LEU A 1029 -36.32 0.89 -12.05
C LEU A 1029 -36.33 -0.51 -11.45
N LEU A 1030 -35.14 -0.94 -11.03
CA LEU A 1030 -34.88 -2.19 -10.32
C LEU A 1030 -34.34 -1.87 -8.93
N ALA A 1031 -35.02 -2.34 -7.88
CA ALA A 1031 -34.48 -2.43 -6.53
C ALA A 1031 -33.74 -3.75 -6.36
N LEU A 1032 -32.50 -3.70 -5.87
CA LEU A 1032 -31.70 -4.88 -5.57
C LEU A 1032 -31.80 -5.24 -4.09
N GLY A 1033 -32.22 -6.47 -3.80
CA GLY A 1033 -32.38 -6.99 -2.44
C GLY A 1033 -31.05 -7.43 -1.82
N ALA A 1034 -31.13 -8.05 -0.63
CA ALA A 1034 -29.95 -8.61 0.03
C ALA A 1034 -29.40 -9.82 -0.75
N ASP A 1035 -30.32 -10.69 -1.19
CA ASP A 1035 -30.06 -11.78 -2.12
C ASP A 1035 -30.62 -11.46 -3.51
N LYS A 1036 -30.12 -12.15 -4.56
CA LYS A 1036 -30.63 -12.00 -5.93
C LYS A 1036 -32.13 -12.32 -6.04
N GLU A 1037 -32.63 -13.23 -5.21
CA GLU A 1037 -34.04 -13.63 -5.19
C GLU A 1037 -34.99 -12.51 -4.71
N ASP A 1038 -34.47 -11.54 -3.94
CA ASP A 1038 -35.23 -10.40 -3.41
C ASP A 1038 -35.30 -9.21 -4.39
N ASN A 1039 -34.67 -9.29 -5.56
CA ASN A 1039 -34.67 -8.22 -6.55
C ASN A 1039 -36.09 -7.93 -7.09
N GLN A 1040 -36.43 -6.64 -7.24
CA GLN A 1040 -37.79 -6.21 -7.61
C GLN A 1040 -37.80 -5.04 -8.59
N LEU A 1041 -38.51 -5.20 -9.70
CA LEU A 1041 -38.89 -4.12 -10.62
C LEU A 1041 -40.07 -3.31 -10.06
N PHE A 1042 -40.16 -2.04 -10.45
CA PHE A 1042 -41.22 -1.13 -9.99
C PHE A 1042 -42.64 -1.68 -10.29
N ASP A 1043 -43.59 -1.40 -9.38
CA ASP A 1043 -44.90 -2.06 -9.21
C ASP A 1043 -44.86 -3.53 -8.74
N ARG A 1044 -43.88 -3.88 -7.88
CA ARG A 1044 -43.80 -5.15 -7.13
C ARG A 1044 -43.63 -6.41 -7.99
N LEU A 1045 -42.85 -6.31 -9.06
CA LEU A 1045 -42.58 -7.42 -9.97
C LEU A 1045 -41.22 -8.07 -9.61
N PRO A 1046 -41.16 -9.33 -9.16
CA PRO A 1046 -39.90 -10.01 -8.82
C PRO A 1046 -38.95 -10.16 -10.04
N CYS A 1047 -37.64 -10.19 -9.79
CA CYS A 1047 -36.59 -10.18 -10.81
C CYS A 1047 -35.39 -11.08 -10.40
N SER A 1048 -35.63 -12.37 -10.14
CA SER A 1048 -34.67 -13.18 -9.39
C SER A 1048 -33.55 -13.88 -10.16
N SER A 1049 -33.77 -14.33 -11.41
CA SER A 1049 -32.72 -14.97 -12.22
C SER A 1049 -32.94 -14.84 -13.75
N GLU A 1050 -32.40 -15.75 -14.57
CA GLU A 1050 -32.02 -15.56 -15.99
C GLU A 1050 -33.08 -15.03 -16.98
N GLU A 1051 -34.37 -15.00 -16.60
CA GLU A 1051 -35.46 -14.44 -17.40
C GLU A 1051 -35.87 -13.01 -17.02
N CYS A 1052 -35.16 -12.31 -16.11
CA CYS A 1052 -35.56 -10.94 -15.74
C CYS A 1052 -35.37 -9.92 -16.89
N VAL A 1053 -36.48 -9.60 -17.55
CA VAL A 1053 -36.59 -8.53 -18.56
C VAL A 1053 -36.97 -7.22 -17.87
N ILE A 1054 -36.02 -6.29 -17.75
CA ILE A 1054 -36.21 -5.01 -17.06
C ILE A 1054 -37.42 -4.20 -17.56
N THR A 1055 -37.75 -4.32 -18.86
CA THR A 1055 -38.87 -3.60 -19.48
C THR A 1055 -40.26 -4.16 -19.14
N ASP A 1056 -40.35 -5.25 -18.38
CA ASP A 1056 -41.62 -5.81 -17.91
C ASP A 1056 -42.15 -5.09 -16.66
N GLY A 1057 -41.29 -4.32 -15.96
CA GLY A 1057 -41.69 -3.44 -14.86
C GLY A 1057 -42.62 -2.29 -15.30
N THR A 1058 -43.27 -1.61 -14.37
CA THR A 1058 -43.98 -0.36 -14.72
C THR A 1058 -42.97 0.73 -15.06
N ALA A 1059 -43.18 1.40 -16.20
CA ALA A 1059 -42.32 2.50 -16.63
C ALA A 1059 -42.69 3.82 -15.94
N VAL A 1060 -41.69 4.51 -15.39
CA VAL A 1060 -41.81 5.83 -14.77
C VAL A 1060 -41.51 6.92 -15.80
N GLU A 1061 -42.41 7.89 -15.94
CA GLU A 1061 -42.17 9.08 -16.80
C GLU A 1061 -41.58 10.24 -16.00
N VAL A 1062 -40.36 10.63 -16.38
CA VAL A 1062 -39.67 11.82 -15.88
C VAL A 1062 -40.08 13.02 -16.72
N VAL A 1063 -40.45 14.13 -16.07
CA VAL A 1063 -41.08 15.29 -16.71
C VAL A 1063 -40.35 16.58 -16.32
N ARG A 1064 -40.05 17.43 -17.32
CA ARG A 1064 -39.20 18.61 -17.14
C ARG A 1064 -39.65 19.55 -16.02
N GLY A 1065 -38.72 19.88 -15.13
CA GLY A 1065 -38.83 20.88 -14.08
C GLY A 1065 -39.41 20.36 -12.76
N ARG A 1066 -39.47 19.04 -12.55
CA ARG A 1066 -39.92 18.43 -11.29
C ARG A 1066 -39.47 16.98 -11.14
N ASP A 1067 -39.32 16.55 -9.91
CA ASP A 1067 -39.17 15.14 -9.58
C ASP A 1067 -40.48 14.36 -9.73
N THR A 1068 -40.35 13.11 -10.15
CA THR A 1068 -41.43 12.13 -10.17
C THR A 1068 -41.38 11.32 -8.89
N THR A 1069 -42.27 11.66 -7.96
CA THR A 1069 -42.29 11.16 -6.57
C THR A 1069 -43.35 10.09 -6.34
N GLY A 1070 -43.13 9.21 -5.37
CA GLY A 1070 -44.08 8.15 -4.97
C GLY A 1070 -43.86 6.83 -5.70
N ILE A 1071 -42.63 6.59 -6.15
CA ILE A 1071 -42.20 5.38 -6.84
C ILE A 1071 -41.70 4.38 -5.80
N ASP A 1072 -42.64 3.77 -5.07
CA ASP A 1072 -42.32 2.98 -3.88
C ASP A 1072 -42.19 1.47 -4.19
N PHE A 1073 -41.25 0.80 -3.52
CA PHE A 1073 -40.95 -0.63 -3.63
C PHE A 1073 -41.27 -1.36 -2.33
N VAL A 1074 -41.55 -2.66 -2.42
CA VAL A 1074 -41.90 -3.50 -1.26
C VAL A 1074 -41.13 -4.82 -1.32
N LEU A 1075 -40.01 -4.88 -0.61
CA LEU A 1075 -39.23 -6.12 -0.49
C LEU A 1075 -39.80 -6.98 0.64
N GLY A 1076 -39.87 -8.30 0.43
CA GLY A 1076 -40.51 -9.22 1.36
C GLY A 1076 -39.91 -10.61 1.25
N GLY A 1077 -39.50 -11.17 2.40
CA GLY A 1077 -38.87 -12.48 2.46
C GLY A 1077 -39.85 -13.63 2.19
N VAL A 1078 -39.25 -14.76 1.80
CA VAL A 1078 -39.80 -16.13 1.72
C VAL A 1078 -41.22 -16.22 1.15
N VAL A 1079 -41.31 -16.62 -0.12
CA VAL A 1079 -42.54 -17.09 -0.76
C VAL A 1079 -43.16 -18.23 0.07
N GLU A 1080 -44.37 -18.03 0.58
CA GLU A 1080 -45.13 -19.09 1.26
C GLU A 1080 -45.43 -20.21 0.26
N GLU A 1081 -44.85 -21.40 0.48
CA GLU A 1081 -45.04 -22.56 -0.40
C GLU A 1081 -46.53 -22.90 -0.57
N GLN A 1082 -47.05 -22.75 -1.78
CA GLN A 1082 -48.32 -23.39 -2.12
C GLN A 1082 -48.10 -24.90 -2.26
N PRO A 1083 -48.79 -25.75 -1.49
CA PRO A 1083 -48.63 -27.19 -1.60
C PRO A 1083 -49.14 -27.67 -2.96
N ILE A 1084 -48.27 -28.38 -3.69
CA ILE A 1084 -48.56 -28.95 -5.00
C ILE A 1084 -49.67 -29.99 -4.88
N ASP A 1085 -50.78 -29.80 -5.61
CA ASP A 1085 -51.83 -30.80 -5.79
C ASP A 1085 -51.29 -32.03 -6.55
N ALA A 1086 -50.90 -33.06 -5.82
CA ALA A 1086 -50.43 -34.31 -6.38
C ALA A 1086 -51.61 -35.25 -6.75
N VAL A 1087 -51.87 -35.39 -8.05
CA VAL A 1087 -52.68 -36.47 -8.63
C VAL A 1087 -51.97 -37.82 -8.36
N PRO A 1088 -52.67 -38.91 -8.00
CA PRO A 1088 -52.09 -39.95 -7.16
C PRO A 1088 -51.30 -41.03 -7.92
N ALA A 1089 -50.31 -41.61 -7.23
CA ALA A 1089 -49.72 -42.90 -7.55
C ALA A 1089 -49.67 -43.78 -6.28
N ASP A 1090 -49.99 -45.06 -6.47
CA ASP A 1090 -50.33 -46.06 -5.47
C ASP A 1090 -49.32 -46.37 -4.34
N SER A 1091 -49.91 -46.91 -3.25
CA SER A 1091 -49.38 -47.97 -2.36
C SER A 1091 -48.41 -47.63 -1.22
N GLY A 1092 -48.82 -48.02 0.01
CA GLY A 1092 -47.95 -48.91 0.79
C GLY A 1092 -47.73 -48.74 2.30
N GLY A 1093 -48.67 -48.25 3.11
CA GLY A 1093 -48.59 -48.37 4.59
C GLY A 1093 -47.56 -47.44 5.29
N GLY A 1094 -47.58 -47.27 6.61
CA GLY A 1094 -48.57 -47.73 7.58
C GLY A 1094 -48.21 -47.36 9.04
N LEU A 1095 -49.24 -46.97 9.81
CA LEU A 1095 -49.42 -47.20 11.25
C LEU A 1095 -48.47 -46.55 12.30
N ILE A 1096 -49.13 -45.82 13.22
CA ILE A 1096 -48.83 -45.60 14.65
C ILE A 1096 -47.77 -44.49 14.95
N GLY A 1097 -48.02 -43.53 15.85
CA GLY A 1097 -49.23 -43.35 16.68
C GLY A 1097 -49.30 -42.01 17.41
N TRP A 1098 -50.53 -41.56 17.65
CA TRP A 1098 -50.89 -40.41 18.48
C TRP A 1098 -51.24 -40.84 19.93
N GLN A 1099 -51.47 -39.85 20.79
CA GLN A 1099 -52.19 -39.88 22.10
C GLN A 1099 -51.32 -40.07 23.36
N LEU A 1100 -51.57 -39.40 24.49
CA LEU A 1100 -52.53 -38.34 24.85
C LEU A 1100 -52.01 -37.54 26.08
N LEU A 1101 -52.20 -36.22 26.05
CA LEU A 1101 -52.86 -35.36 27.05
C LEU A 1101 -53.11 -35.87 28.51
N VAL A 1102 -53.10 -34.89 29.43
CA VAL A 1102 -54.01 -34.67 30.60
C VAL A 1102 -53.55 -35.01 32.03
N LEU A 1103 -53.41 -33.91 32.81
CA LEU A 1103 -53.64 -33.66 34.25
C LEU A 1103 -52.98 -34.58 35.31
N MET A 1104 -52.13 -34.11 36.23
CA MET A 1104 -52.25 -33.11 37.34
C MET A 1104 -52.41 -33.77 38.73
N LEU A 1105 -51.49 -33.43 39.64
CA LEU A 1105 -51.59 -33.43 41.12
C LEU A 1105 -51.64 -34.77 41.91
N CYS A 1106 -50.52 -35.13 42.55
CA CYS A 1106 -50.23 -34.88 43.98
C CYS A 1106 -48.79 -35.32 44.33
N TRP A 1107 -47.97 -34.54 45.05
CA TRP A 1107 -47.80 -34.55 46.53
C TRP A 1107 -47.43 -35.95 47.09
N MET A 1108 -46.41 -36.14 47.96
CA MET A 1108 -45.59 -35.17 48.71
C MET A 1108 -44.37 -35.86 49.39
N LEU A 1109 -43.38 -35.04 49.80
CA LEU A 1109 -42.31 -35.20 50.84
C LEU A 1109 -40.89 -35.18 50.24
N TYR A 1110 -39.92 -34.38 50.73
CA TYR A 1110 -39.70 -33.85 52.09
C TYR A 1110 -39.45 -32.30 52.14
N ALA A 1111 -39.61 -31.69 53.34
CA ALA A 1111 -39.35 -30.25 53.65
C ALA A 1111 -38.21 -30.13 54.71
N ARG A 1112 -37.60 -28.99 55.13
CA ARG A 1112 -37.97 -27.58 55.44
C ARG A 1112 -36.68 -26.70 55.56
N ALA A 1113 -36.64 -25.36 55.79
CA ALA A 1113 -37.48 -24.18 55.44
C ALA A 1113 -36.88 -22.87 56.08
N ALA A 1114 -37.09 -21.70 55.44
CA ALA A 1114 -36.90 -20.30 55.96
C ALA A 1114 -35.45 -19.77 56.16
N CYS A 1115 -35.07 -18.49 55.94
CA CYS A 1115 -35.77 -17.24 56.32
C CYS A 1115 -35.27 -15.93 55.60
N LEU A 1116 -36.08 -14.87 55.79
CA LEU A 1116 -36.06 -13.43 55.42
C LEU A 1116 -34.76 -12.55 55.40
N ARG A 1117 -34.85 -11.41 54.66
CA ARG A 1117 -34.09 -10.13 54.87
C ARG A 1117 -34.33 -9.58 56.31
N ARG A 1118 -33.45 -8.80 56.97
CA ARG A 1118 -33.12 -7.37 56.70
C ARG A 1118 -32.27 -6.73 57.84
N ASP A 1119 -31.41 -5.74 57.53
CA ASP A 1119 -30.87 -4.65 58.41
C ASP A 1119 -29.95 -5.04 59.63
N ARG A 1120 -28.95 -4.26 60.12
CA ARG A 1120 -28.55 -2.84 59.91
C ARG A 1120 -27.14 -2.50 60.50
N ALA A 1121 -26.54 -1.37 60.05
CA ALA A 1121 -25.45 -0.56 60.66
C ALA A 1121 -24.04 -1.20 60.73
N TRP A 1122 -22.93 -0.45 60.69
CA TRP A 1122 -22.71 1.01 60.69
C TRP A 1122 -22.30 1.57 59.32
#